data_AF-A0A968P7N5-F1
#
_entry.id   AF-A0A968P7N5-F1
#
_cell.length_a   1.000
_cell.length_b   1.000
_cell.length_c   1.000
_cell.angle_alpha   90.00
_cell.angle_beta   90.00
_cell.angle_gamma   90.00
#
_symmetry.space_group_name_H-M   'P 1'
#
loop_
_entity.id
_entity.type
_entity.pdbx_description
1 polymer ?
#
loop_
_entity_poly.entity_id
_entity_poly.type
_entity_poly.pdbx_seq_one_letter_code
_entity_poly.pdbx_strand_id
1 'polypeptide(L)'
;MTGDALVETEEGFEGGVPFAYSTVTTYNSAGMPLTIDRPGFGIDDMVTMTYDSARGELVMLSRSEPLIGTTTYQPDAFNRTEAVIDVNGVVTETIFDPLDRTRFTIQRGATPAEDLITEHRYDPRGDLFQVVLPRGNVIEYGHDPARRLTTIERKPDDSPTSHGERVAYQLNGVGQQIREEQQRWEGSWVTKAATERVYANRCQLQEVILGAGSVSPSTTEYGYDCESNLTGVWDANHPSNNQTAPPSTRYFYDDLNRLTMVTQPWGGAGGGNVTTSYGYDVQDHLLQVTDGELGVTRYSFSDRDLLMEEESEVSGVSTYGYNPHGQLVMQQDARGVVVQRQVDELDRVTFLDYPDNALDVTYEYDDPLVPFSKGRLTKITRNGHEIAYGWDRWGRMEQDGALVYRLDANGNREEIEYPGGVIARYQHDYADREAALEVEVPGEPVQTVVSTASYLPAGPLEQLTLGNGLMETRLYDSRYFQDRITVAGSSTLLDWDYTVDPVGNPTAIADLLSPSQGRTYGYQDYQYYLRLGNGPWGNLSWTYDRIGNRLTETRGGVTDVYSYVPNLAGGRTAKLAQIQLGAGGTRVYGFDAAGNQSQVTQGAAVVTMTHDDANLLAALDRAAAGVGSDFLYDGRGFLRQAAEVEPDLLLRDGFETGDYACWSAVVGGTAGGVCPGPPQVGPVYSSEGQLHYQLKEGGIERIPLYFAGRPVATLTIPESGAVQWQFLAVDHLGTPTLATTTAGAISWVGGF
;
A
#
# COMPACT_ATOMS: atom_id res chain seq x y z
N MET A 1 -43.31 -31.86 4.76
CA MET A 1 -43.09 -30.84 5.80
C MET A 1 -42.70 -29.59 5.05
N THR A 2 -43.61 -28.62 4.98
CA THR A 2 -43.39 -27.32 4.33
C THR A 2 -42.46 -26.49 5.21
N GLY A 3 -41.54 -25.75 4.59
CA GLY A 3 -40.34 -25.16 5.19
C GLY A 3 -40.59 -24.41 6.51
N ASP A 4 -39.84 -24.82 7.53
CA ASP A 4 -39.76 -24.09 8.79
C ASP A 4 -38.84 -22.87 8.55
N ALA A 5 -39.34 -21.67 8.86
CA ALA A 5 -38.51 -20.49 8.94
C ALA A 5 -37.72 -20.54 10.26
N LEU A 6 -36.41 -20.38 10.19
CA LEU A 6 -35.56 -20.14 11.35
C LEU A 6 -35.49 -18.62 11.58
N VAL A 7 -35.81 -18.21 12.79
CA VAL A 7 -35.59 -16.83 13.25
C VAL A 7 -34.46 -16.88 14.26
N GLU A 8 -33.32 -16.32 13.89
CA GLU A 8 -32.20 -16.11 14.80
C GLU A 8 -32.26 -14.66 15.29
N THR A 9 -32.21 -14.45 16.60
CA THR A 9 -32.27 -13.10 17.19
C THR A 9 -31.04 -12.88 18.05
N GLU A 10 -30.34 -11.80 17.74
CA GLU A 10 -29.22 -11.28 18.52
C GLU A 10 -29.74 -10.13 19.39
N GLU A 11 -29.50 -10.20 20.70
CA GLU A 11 -29.92 -9.18 21.67
C GLU A 11 -28.75 -8.83 22.59
N GLY A 12 -28.64 -7.57 22.96
CA GLY A 12 -27.54 -7.09 23.80
C GLY A 12 -27.62 -5.58 24.01
N PHE A 13 -26.49 -4.96 24.35
CA PHE A 13 -26.36 -3.53 24.54
C PHE A 13 -25.28 -2.91 23.64
N GLU A 14 -25.59 -1.72 23.12
CA GLU A 14 -24.69 -0.84 22.38
C GLU A 14 -24.70 0.54 23.04
N GLY A 15 -23.58 0.95 23.66
CA GLY A 15 -23.52 2.21 24.40
C GLY A 15 -24.56 2.30 25.53
N GLY A 16 -24.96 1.17 26.11
CA GLY A 16 -26.01 1.07 27.13
C GLY A 16 -27.44 1.12 26.59
N VAL A 17 -27.62 1.15 25.26
CA VAL A 17 -28.93 1.05 24.60
C VAL A 17 -29.18 -0.41 24.23
N PRO A 18 -30.31 -1.03 24.64
CA PRO A 18 -30.61 -2.40 24.25
C PRO A 18 -30.97 -2.50 22.77
N PHE A 19 -30.50 -3.55 22.10
CA PHE A 19 -30.89 -3.90 20.73
C PHE A 19 -31.48 -5.31 20.68
N ALA A 20 -32.26 -5.58 19.62
CA ALA A 20 -32.74 -6.90 19.26
C ALA A 20 -32.88 -6.95 17.73
N TYR A 21 -32.03 -7.72 17.07
CA TYR A 21 -31.98 -7.84 15.62
C TYR A 21 -32.25 -9.28 15.21
N SER A 22 -33.17 -9.48 14.28
CA SER A 22 -33.58 -10.82 13.83
C SER A 22 -33.21 -11.05 12.38
N THR A 23 -32.58 -12.18 12.09
CA THR A 23 -32.42 -12.72 10.73
C THR A 23 -33.43 -13.83 10.51
N VAL A 24 -34.19 -13.76 9.41
CA VAL A 24 -35.18 -14.76 9.05
C VAL A 24 -34.67 -15.56 7.85
N THR A 25 -34.42 -16.85 8.07
CA THR A 25 -34.01 -17.78 7.01
C THR A 25 -35.11 -18.79 6.74
N THR A 26 -35.55 -18.94 5.49
CA THR A 26 -36.43 -20.04 5.09
C THR A 26 -35.63 -21.15 4.42
N TYR A 27 -36.11 -22.39 4.51
CA TYR A 27 -35.39 -23.55 3.96
C TYR A 27 -36.30 -24.38 3.05
N ASN A 28 -35.68 -25.02 2.06
CA ASN A 28 -36.33 -26.05 1.26
C ASN A 28 -36.46 -27.37 2.03
N SER A 29 -37.03 -28.40 1.40
CA SER A 29 -37.26 -29.69 2.06
C SER A 29 -35.98 -30.46 2.35
N ALA A 30 -34.87 -30.10 1.70
CA ALA A 30 -33.54 -30.65 1.89
C ALA A 30 -32.69 -29.87 2.93
N GLY A 31 -33.23 -28.81 3.54
CA GLY A 31 -32.55 -28.00 4.54
C GLY A 31 -31.60 -26.96 3.95
N MET A 32 -31.70 -26.65 2.65
CA MET A 32 -30.92 -25.58 2.03
C MET A 32 -31.68 -24.23 2.12
N PRO A 33 -30.99 -23.10 2.38
CA PRO A 33 -31.63 -21.78 2.51
C PRO A 33 -32.32 -21.33 1.22
N LEU A 34 -33.60 -20.96 1.27
CA LEU A 34 -34.34 -20.37 0.14
C LEU A 34 -34.36 -18.85 0.18
N THR A 35 -34.48 -18.27 1.37
CA THR A 35 -34.42 -16.83 1.59
C THR A 35 -33.62 -16.55 2.84
N ILE A 36 -32.84 -15.47 2.84
CA ILE A 36 -32.17 -14.91 4.01
C ILE A 36 -32.53 -13.43 4.05
N ASP A 37 -33.37 -13.05 5.00
CA ASP A 37 -33.81 -11.68 5.28
C ASP A 37 -33.06 -11.21 6.54
N ARG A 38 -32.23 -10.18 6.39
CA ARG A 38 -31.39 -9.63 7.45
C ARG A 38 -32.12 -8.46 8.13
N PRO A 39 -31.76 -8.12 9.36
CA PRO A 39 -32.40 -7.01 10.06
C PRO A 39 -32.08 -5.67 9.39
N GLY A 40 -33.08 -4.86 9.05
CA GLY A 40 -32.86 -3.45 8.69
C GLY A 40 -33.63 -3.01 7.46
N PHE A 41 -33.51 -3.74 6.34
CA PHE A 41 -34.14 -3.38 5.06
C PHE A 41 -35.27 -4.34 4.63
N GLY A 42 -35.49 -5.43 5.37
CA GLY A 42 -36.62 -6.33 5.16
C GLY A 42 -36.50 -7.11 3.84
N ILE A 43 -37.41 -6.90 2.90
CA ILE A 43 -37.33 -7.66 1.64
C ILE A 43 -36.35 -7.06 0.63
N ASP A 44 -35.88 -5.83 0.85
CA ASP A 44 -35.06 -5.11 -0.12
C ASP A 44 -33.58 -5.54 -0.08
N ASP A 45 -33.12 -6.13 1.03
CA ASP A 45 -31.84 -6.81 1.22
C ASP A 45 -31.96 -8.35 1.26
N MET A 46 -33.18 -8.89 1.10
CA MET A 46 -33.42 -10.33 1.19
C MET A 46 -32.75 -11.08 0.04
N VAL A 47 -31.78 -11.93 0.39
CA VAL A 47 -31.12 -12.83 -0.55
C VAL A 47 -32.06 -14.00 -0.83
N THR A 48 -32.28 -14.32 -2.11
CA THR A 48 -33.08 -15.48 -2.52
C THR A 48 -32.24 -16.49 -3.28
N MET A 49 -32.48 -17.78 -3.02
CA MET A 49 -31.76 -18.88 -3.65
C MET A 49 -32.74 -19.89 -4.25
N THR A 50 -32.36 -20.45 -5.40
CA THR A 50 -33.09 -21.56 -6.02
C THR A 50 -32.21 -22.78 -6.17
N TYR A 51 -32.83 -23.96 -6.17
CA TYR A 51 -32.15 -25.25 -6.21
C TYR A 51 -32.77 -26.19 -7.24
N ASP A 52 -31.99 -27.14 -7.71
CA ASP A 52 -32.42 -28.13 -8.69
C ASP A 52 -33.32 -29.20 -8.06
N SER A 53 -34.62 -29.11 -8.36
CA SER A 53 -35.63 -30.09 -7.94
C SER A 53 -35.36 -31.52 -8.44
N ALA A 54 -34.68 -31.70 -9.58
CA ALA A 54 -34.36 -33.02 -10.12
C ALA A 54 -33.21 -33.70 -9.36
N ARG A 55 -32.42 -32.92 -8.60
CA ARG A 55 -31.25 -33.37 -7.83
C ARG A 55 -31.48 -33.25 -6.32
N GLY A 56 -32.74 -33.39 -5.89
CA GLY A 56 -33.12 -33.40 -4.48
C GLY A 56 -32.98 -32.05 -3.79
N GLU A 57 -33.00 -30.93 -4.53
CA GLU A 57 -32.93 -29.57 -4.01
C GLU A 57 -31.62 -29.22 -3.27
N LEU A 58 -30.53 -29.96 -3.52
CA LEU A 58 -29.22 -29.73 -2.90
C LEU A 58 -28.27 -28.88 -3.74
N VAL A 59 -28.53 -28.79 -5.05
CA VAL A 59 -27.66 -28.10 -6.01
C VAL A 59 -28.23 -26.71 -6.30
N MET A 60 -27.52 -25.67 -5.92
CA MET A 60 -27.95 -24.29 -6.15
C MET A 60 -27.95 -23.99 -7.66
N LEU A 61 -29.02 -23.34 -8.14
CA LEU A 61 -29.18 -22.89 -9.52
C LEU A 61 -29.09 -21.38 -9.64
N SER A 62 -29.50 -20.63 -8.62
CA SER A 62 -29.36 -19.19 -8.61
C SER A 62 -29.25 -18.63 -7.21
N ARG A 63 -28.59 -17.48 -7.09
CA ARG A 63 -28.59 -16.60 -5.93
C ARG A 63 -28.92 -15.20 -6.43
N SER A 64 -29.89 -14.54 -5.81
CA SER A 64 -30.36 -13.22 -6.24
C SER A 64 -30.44 -12.26 -5.07
N GLU A 65 -29.98 -11.04 -5.34
CA GLU A 65 -30.10 -9.89 -4.48
C GLU A 65 -30.94 -8.82 -5.19
N PRO A 66 -31.91 -8.19 -4.51
CA PRO A 66 -32.85 -7.27 -5.17
C PRO A 66 -32.16 -6.11 -5.91
N LEU A 67 -31.08 -5.56 -5.34
CA LEU A 67 -30.42 -4.37 -5.86
C LEU A 67 -29.59 -4.63 -7.13
N ILE A 68 -28.86 -5.75 -7.20
CA ILE A 68 -27.90 -6.03 -8.30
C ILE A 68 -28.37 -7.13 -9.27
N GLY A 69 -29.30 -7.99 -8.85
CA GLY A 69 -29.87 -9.07 -9.65
C GLY A 69 -29.32 -10.45 -9.29
N THR A 70 -29.24 -11.34 -10.28
CA THR A 70 -29.10 -12.78 -10.06
C THR A 70 -27.80 -13.33 -10.63
N THR A 71 -27.07 -14.09 -9.82
CA THR A 71 -26.01 -15.00 -10.26
C THR A 71 -26.62 -16.38 -10.53
N THR A 72 -26.34 -16.98 -11.67
CA THR A 72 -26.84 -18.31 -12.06
C THR A 72 -25.71 -19.33 -12.08
N TYR A 73 -25.98 -20.53 -11.59
CA TYR A 73 -25.05 -21.65 -11.54
C TYR A 73 -25.57 -22.79 -12.42
N GLN A 74 -24.71 -23.30 -13.30
CA GLN A 74 -25.04 -24.41 -14.19
C GLN A 74 -24.26 -25.64 -13.74
N PRO A 75 -24.93 -26.65 -13.17
CA PRO A 75 -24.30 -27.89 -12.75
C PRO A 75 -24.25 -28.92 -13.88
N ASP A 76 -23.16 -29.68 -13.93
CA ASP A 76 -23.02 -30.82 -14.83
C ASP A 76 -23.77 -32.07 -14.30
N ALA A 77 -23.63 -33.21 -15.00
CA ALA A 77 -24.23 -34.48 -14.61
C ALA A 77 -23.72 -35.05 -13.26
N PHE A 78 -22.57 -34.55 -12.76
CA PHE A 78 -21.97 -34.93 -11.48
C PHE A 78 -22.24 -33.90 -10.37
N ASN A 79 -23.10 -32.90 -10.63
CA ASN A 79 -23.45 -31.81 -9.72
C ASN A 79 -22.31 -30.84 -9.43
N ARG A 80 -21.26 -30.84 -10.26
CA ARG A 80 -20.19 -29.84 -10.21
C ARG A 80 -20.63 -28.62 -10.99
N THR A 81 -20.34 -27.42 -10.50
CA THR A 81 -20.64 -26.17 -11.23
C THR A 81 -19.71 -26.04 -12.44
N GLU A 82 -20.22 -26.27 -13.64
CA GLU A 82 -19.47 -26.13 -14.90
C GLU A 82 -19.56 -24.72 -15.49
N ALA A 83 -20.57 -23.92 -15.09
CA ALA A 83 -20.60 -22.49 -15.43
C ALA A 83 -21.23 -21.63 -14.33
N VAL A 84 -20.69 -20.44 -14.17
CA VAL A 84 -21.26 -19.35 -13.35
C VAL A 84 -21.54 -18.17 -14.27
N ILE A 85 -22.77 -17.66 -14.23
CA ILE A 85 -23.18 -16.44 -14.93
C ILE A 85 -23.38 -15.38 -13.87
N ASP A 86 -22.52 -14.36 -13.85
CA ASP A 86 -22.58 -13.30 -12.86
C ASP A 86 -23.77 -12.35 -13.10
N VAL A 87 -23.96 -11.40 -12.18
CA VAL A 87 -25.04 -10.39 -12.24
C VAL A 87 -24.97 -9.48 -13.48
N ASN A 88 -23.80 -9.39 -14.12
CA ASN A 88 -23.54 -8.65 -15.35
C ASN A 88 -23.68 -9.52 -16.62
N GLY A 89 -24.05 -10.80 -16.46
CA GLY A 89 -24.23 -11.74 -17.57
C GLY A 89 -22.92 -12.30 -18.15
N VAL A 90 -21.81 -12.16 -17.42
CA VAL A 90 -20.50 -12.69 -17.82
C VAL A 90 -20.40 -14.14 -17.37
N VAL A 91 -20.02 -15.02 -18.29
CA VAL A 91 -19.96 -16.46 -18.06
C VAL A 91 -18.53 -16.86 -17.74
N THR A 92 -18.33 -17.53 -16.60
CA THR A 92 -17.10 -18.25 -16.30
C THR A 92 -17.38 -19.74 -16.31
N GLU A 93 -16.77 -20.45 -17.27
CA GLU A 93 -16.89 -21.90 -17.41
C GLU A 93 -15.70 -22.62 -16.77
N THR A 94 -15.98 -23.75 -16.13
CA THR A 94 -14.99 -24.66 -15.57
C THR A 94 -15.13 -26.02 -16.25
N ILE A 95 -14.10 -26.43 -16.99
CA ILE A 95 -14.05 -27.77 -17.58
C ILE A 95 -13.24 -28.65 -16.66
N PHE A 96 -13.84 -29.73 -16.18
CA PHE A 96 -13.18 -30.71 -15.33
C PHE A 96 -12.64 -31.90 -16.13
N ASP A 97 -11.61 -32.54 -15.60
CA ASP A 97 -11.16 -33.85 -16.07
C ASP A 97 -12.00 -35.00 -15.46
N PRO A 98 -11.75 -36.27 -15.86
CA PRO A 98 -12.46 -37.43 -15.31
C PRO A 98 -12.23 -37.71 -13.81
N LEU A 99 -11.34 -36.98 -13.14
CA LEU A 99 -11.03 -37.10 -11.72
C LEU A 99 -11.54 -35.89 -10.90
N ASP A 100 -12.48 -35.12 -11.46
CA ASP A 100 -13.09 -33.94 -10.84
C ASP A 100 -12.11 -32.79 -10.57
N ARG A 101 -11.03 -32.70 -11.34
CA ARG A 101 -10.06 -31.60 -11.24
C ARG A 101 -10.28 -30.59 -12.35
N THR A 102 -10.14 -29.30 -12.05
CA THR A 102 -10.26 -28.23 -13.03
C THR A 102 -9.19 -28.36 -14.10
N ARG A 103 -9.56 -28.53 -15.36
CA ARG A 103 -8.66 -28.54 -16.51
C ARG A 103 -8.62 -27.19 -17.22
N PHE A 104 -9.76 -26.52 -17.36
CA PHE A 104 -9.82 -25.17 -17.91
C PHE A 104 -10.72 -24.30 -17.06
N THR A 105 -10.31 -23.05 -16.87
CA THR A 105 -11.17 -21.95 -16.48
C THR A 105 -11.27 -21.01 -17.66
N ILE A 106 -12.48 -20.73 -18.14
CA ILE A 106 -12.74 -19.90 -19.31
C ILE A 106 -13.65 -18.76 -18.91
N GLN A 107 -13.12 -17.54 -18.88
CA GLN A 107 -13.97 -16.34 -18.76
C GLN A 107 -14.37 -15.88 -20.16
N ARG A 108 -15.66 -16.00 -20.48
CA ARG A 108 -16.17 -15.79 -21.84
C ARG A 108 -16.12 -14.32 -22.25
N GLY A 109 -15.44 -14.05 -23.36
CA GLY A 109 -15.43 -12.74 -24.02
C GLY A 109 -16.77 -12.41 -24.70
N ALA A 110 -16.82 -11.31 -25.44
CA ALA A 110 -17.98 -11.05 -26.30
C ALA A 110 -17.98 -11.97 -27.52
N THR A 111 -16.79 -12.40 -27.94
CA THR A 111 -16.56 -13.43 -28.95
C THR A 111 -15.63 -14.52 -28.42
N PRO A 112 -15.65 -15.75 -28.96
CA PRO A 112 -14.73 -16.81 -28.52
C PRO A 112 -13.25 -16.49 -28.70
N ALA A 113 -12.90 -15.50 -29.55
CA ALA A 113 -11.53 -15.06 -29.75
C ALA A 113 -11.02 -14.16 -28.60
N GLU A 114 -11.93 -13.63 -27.78
CA GLU A 114 -11.63 -12.79 -26.62
C GLU A 114 -11.68 -13.58 -25.30
N ASP A 115 -11.96 -14.88 -25.33
CA ASP A 115 -12.03 -15.69 -24.12
C ASP A 115 -10.70 -15.69 -23.37
N LEU A 116 -10.73 -15.42 -22.06
CA LEU A 116 -9.58 -15.58 -21.20
C LEU A 116 -9.55 -17.03 -20.70
N ILE A 117 -8.56 -17.80 -21.16
CA ILE A 117 -8.46 -19.23 -20.91
C ILE A 117 -7.23 -19.52 -20.04
N THR A 118 -7.48 -20.09 -18.86
CA THR A 118 -6.43 -20.66 -18.02
C THR A 118 -6.49 -22.18 -18.09
N GLU A 119 -5.44 -22.83 -18.59
CA GLU A 119 -5.32 -24.29 -18.60
C GLU A 119 -4.55 -24.78 -17.38
N HIS A 120 -5.08 -25.81 -16.72
CA HIS A 120 -4.46 -26.50 -15.61
C HIS A 120 -4.13 -27.92 -16.04
N ARG A 121 -2.87 -28.33 -15.87
CA ARG A 121 -2.40 -29.66 -16.26
C ARG A 121 -1.85 -30.41 -15.08
N TYR A 122 -2.25 -31.67 -14.99
CA TYR A 122 -1.88 -32.55 -13.90
C TYR A 122 -1.08 -33.74 -14.40
N ASP A 123 -0.17 -34.20 -13.55
CA ASP A 123 0.60 -35.41 -13.82
C ASP A 123 -0.26 -36.67 -13.60
N PRO A 124 0.23 -37.87 -13.98
CA PRO A 124 -0.49 -39.13 -13.75
C PRO A 124 -0.74 -39.49 -12.28
N ARG A 125 -0.06 -38.83 -11.33
CA ARG A 125 -0.22 -39.07 -9.88
C ARG A 125 -1.29 -38.19 -9.26
N GLY A 126 -1.67 -37.11 -9.92
CA GLY A 126 -2.69 -36.21 -9.42
C GLY A 126 -2.25 -34.76 -9.32
N ASP A 127 -0.94 -34.48 -9.37
CA ASP A 127 -0.36 -33.21 -8.94
C ASP A 127 -0.43 -32.19 -10.07
N LEU A 128 -0.83 -30.95 -9.74
CA LEU A 128 -0.80 -29.84 -10.70
C LEU A 128 0.67 -29.58 -11.03
N PHE A 129 1.09 -29.76 -12.28
CA PHE A 129 2.48 -29.52 -12.66
C PHE A 129 2.64 -28.31 -13.57
N GLN A 130 1.54 -27.78 -14.12
CA GLN A 130 1.60 -26.66 -15.03
C GLN A 130 0.27 -25.89 -15.07
N VAL A 131 0.37 -24.57 -15.12
CA VAL A 131 -0.73 -23.64 -15.42
C VAL A 131 -0.31 -22.77 -16.60
N VAL A 132 -1.11 -22.78 -17.67
CA VAL A 132 -0.95 -21.89 -18.82
C VAL A 132 -1.93 -20.73 -18.63
N LEU A 133 -1.40 -19.51 -18.52
CA LEU A 133 -2.18 -18.29 -18.34
C LEU A 133 -2.78 -17.80 -19.66
N PRO A 134 -3.78 -16.90 -19.64
CA PRO A 134 -4.44 -16.41 -20.86
C PRO A 134 -3.51 -15.83 -21.92
N ARG A 135 -2.40 -15.18 -21.53
CA ARG A 135 -1.38 -14.65 -22.46
C ARG A 135 -0.42 -15.72 -23.00
N GLY A 136 -0.48 -16.95 -22.48
CA GLY A 136 0.32 -18.10 -22.90
C GLY A 136 1.62 -18.31 -22.11
N ASN A 137 2.00 -17.37 -21.23
CA ASN A 137 3.05 -17.61 -20.25
C ASN A 137 2.62 -18.68 -19.23
N VAL A 138 3.61 -19.33 -18.63
CA VAL A 138 3.39 -20.59 -17.91
C VAL A 138 3.99 -20.51 -16.51
N ILE A 139 3.25 -21.10 -15.56
CA ILE A 139 3.74 -21.45 -14.23
C ILE A 139 3.86 -22.96 -14.12
N GLU A 140 5.07 -23.47 -13.87
CA GLU A 140 5.35 -24.89 -13.66
C GLU A 140 5.61 -25.22 -12.20
N TYR A 141 5.11 -26.36 -11.75
CA TYR A 141 5.18 -26.82 -10.38
C TYR A 141 5.90 -28.16 -10.29
N GLY A 142 7.04 -28.17 -9.62
CA GLY A 142 7.78 -29.38 -9.30
C GLY A 142 7.30 -29.98 -8.00
N HIS A 143 7.20 -31.31 -7.96
CA HIS A 143 6.81 -32.05 -6.76
C HIS A 143 7.83 -33.15 -6.44
N ASP A 144 8.09 -33.37 -5.16
CA ASP A 144 8.89 -34.51 -4.71
C ASP A 144 8.10 -35.84 -4.79
N PRO A 145 8.73 -37.01 -4.55
CA PRO A 145 8.02 -38.29 -4.54
C PRO A 145 6.91 -38.41 -3.48
N ALA A 146 6.90 -37.54 -2.47
CA ALA A 146 5.84 -37.46 -1.45
C ALA A 146 4.72 -36.48 -1.84
N ARG A 147 4.70 -35.99 -3.10
CA ARG A 147 3.70 -35.08 -3.67
C ARG A 147 3.68 -33.70 -3.01
N ARG A 148 4.83 -33.26 -2.48
CA ARG A 148 4.99 -31.93 -1.88
C ARG A 148 5.67 -31.01 -2.88
N LEU A 149 5.22 -29.75 -2.92
CA LEU A 149 5.75 -28.73 -3.83
C LEU A 149 7.23 -28.44 -3.54
N THR A 150 8.07 -28.50 -4.58
CA THR A 150 9.51 -28.24 -4.50
C THR A 150 10.01 -27.18 -5.47
N THR A 151 9.27 -26.83 -6.50
CA THR A 151 9.62 -25.69 -7.36
C THR A 151 8.39 -24.97 -7.88
N ILE A 152 8.47 -23.65 -8.03
CA ILE A 152 7.55 -22.84 -8.82
C ILE A 152 8.37 -22.11 -9.86
N GLU A 153 8.23 -22.45 -11.14
CA GLU A 153 8.93 -21.82 -12.25
C GLU A 153 7.96 -20.96 -13.08
N ARG A 154 8.35 -19.72 -13.39
CA ARG A 154 7.66 -18.84 -14.34
C ARG A 154 8.47 -18.78 -15.62
N LYS A 155 7.83 -18.99 -16.77
CA LYS A 155 8.50 -19.05 -18.07
C LYS A 155 7.63 -18.52 -19.21
N PRO A 156 8.22 -18.13 -20.36
CA PRO A 156 7.50 -17.44 -21.44
C PRO A 156 6.45 -18.27 -22.16
N ASP A 157 6.60 -19.58 -22.22
CA ASP A 157 5.71 -20.47 -22.95
C ASP A 157 5.79 -21.91 -22.42
N ASP A 158 4.95 -22.78 -22.98
CA ASP A 158 4.86 -24.22 -22.68
C ASP A 158 5.99 -25.06 -23.33
N SER A 159 7.02 -24.43 -23.90
CA SER A 159 8.13 -25.20 -24.47
C SER A 159 8.95 -25.86 -23.35
N PRO A 160 9.34 -27.14 -23.50
CA PRO A 160 10.21 -27.81 -22.53
C PRO A 160 11.66 -27.32 -22.58
N THR A 161 12.03 -26.53 -23.60
CA THR A 161 13.36 -25.91 -23.70
C THR A 161 13.37 -24.44 -23.28
N SER A 162 12.19 -23.86 -23.04
CA SER A 162 12.07 -22.52 -22.49
C SER A 162 12.18 -22.61 -20.97
N HIS A 163 13.02 -21.76 -20.41
CA HIS A 163 13.21 -21.62 -18.98
C HIS A 163 13.12 -20.14 -18.63
N GLY A 164 12.70 -19.83 -17.41
CA GLY A 164 12.68 -18.46 -16.91
C GLY A 164 13.33 -18.35 -15.53
N GLU A 165 12.51 -18.00 -14.56
CA GLU A 165 12.89 -17.89 -13.15
C GLU A 165 12.12 -18.91 -12.33
N ARG A 166 12.71 -19.37 -11.22
CA ARG A 166 12.02 -20.24 -10.28
C ARG A 166 12.36 -19.96 -8.84
N VAL A 167 11.43 -20.30 -7.97
CA VAL A 167 11.69 -20.51 -6.55
C VAL A 167 11.80 -22.02 -6.30
N ALA A 168 12.92 -22.47 -5.75
CA ALA A 168 13.16 -23.86 -5.42
C ALA A 168 13.16 -24.08 -3.91
N TYR A 169 12.48 -25.13 -3.45
CA TYR A 169 12.31 -25.49 -2.06
C TYR A 169 13.02 -26.82 -1.76
N GLN A 170 13.72 -26.85 -0.64
CA GLN A 170 14.16 -28.10 -0.02
C GLN A 170 13.32 -28.33 1.22
N LEU A 171 12.69 -29.51 1.28
CA LEU A 171 11.81 -29.91 2.38
C LEU A 171 12.48 -31.01 3.20
N ASN A 172 12.35 -30.96 4.52
CA ASN A 172 12.77 -32.08 5.37
C ASN A 172 11.80 -33.27 5.29
N GLY A 173 12.07 -34.36 6.01
CA GLY A 173 11.24 -35.57 6.00
C GLY A 173 9.79 -35.38 6.47
N VAL A 174 9.50 -34.31 7.23
CA VAL A 174 8.16 -34.02 7.75
C VAL A 174 7.40 -32.95 6.94
N GLY A 175 8.04 -32.35 5.93
CA GLY A 175 7.42 -31.40 4.99
C GLY A 175 7.72 -29.94 5.25
N GLN A 176 8.55 -29.61 6.25
CA GLN A 176 8.93 -28.24 6.52
C GLN A 176 9.97 -27.76 5.50
N GLN A 177 9.83 -26.53 5.05
CA GLN A 177 10.73 -25.90 4.10
C GLN A 177 12.00 -25.44 4.81
N ILE A 178 13.10 -26.17 4.63
CA ILE A 178 14.40 -25.87 5.25
C ILE A 178 15.27 -24.96 4.40
N ARG A 179 15.00 -24.87 3.10
CA ARG A 179 15.73 -23.98 2.18
C ARG A 179 14.84 -23.49 1.06
N GLU A 180 15.04 -22.24 0.69
CA GLU A 180 14.43 -21.53 -0.42
C GLU A 180 15.54 -20.94 -1.28
N GLU A 181 15.44 -21.09 -2.60
CA GLU A 181 16.39 -20.50 -3.53
C GLU A 181 15.65 -19.78 -4.66
N GLN A 182 15.95 -18.50 -4.85
CA GLN A 182 15.52 -17.73 -6.00
C GLN A 182 16.54 -17.93 -7.13
N GLN A 183 16.11 -18.55 -8.22
CA GLN A 183 16.98 -19.02 -9.30
C GLN A 183 16.56 -18.48 -10.66
N ARG A 184 17.55 -18.12 -11.49
CA ARG A 184 17.36 -17.80 -12.92
C ARG A 184 18.07 -18.84 -13.76
N TRP A 185 17.49 -19.20 -14.90
CA TRP A 185 18.17 -20.02 -15.89
C TRP A 185 19.19 -19.22 -16.70
N GLU A 186 20.47 -19.60 -16.61
CA GLU A 186 21.60 -19.03 -17.37
C GLU A 186 22.39 -20.15 -18.06
N GLY A 187 21.68 -21.04 -18.79
CA GLY A 187 22.22 -22.31 -19.30
C GLY A 187 22.35 -23.41 -18.24
N SER A 188 22.21 -23.02 -16.98
CA SER A 188 21.98 -23.86 -15.80
C SER A 188 21.23 -23.02 -14.76
N TRP A 189 20.65 -23.63 -13.74
CA TRP A 189 20.00 -22.90 -12.65
C TRP A 189 21.04 -22.21 -11.77
N VAL A 190 20.98 -20.88 -11.71
CA VAL A 190 21.86 -20.05 -10.88
C VAL A 190 21.07 -19.43 -9.74
N THR A 191 21.45 -19.75 -8.50
CA THR A 191 20.89 -19.14 -7.28
C THR A 191 21.38 -17.70 -7.14
N LYS A 192 20.45 -16.76 -7.03
CA LYS A 192 20.71 -15.33 -6.84
C LYS A 192 20.48 -14.89 -5.39
N ALA A 193 19.51 -15.51 -4.71
CA ALA A 193 19.34 -15.40 -3.26
C ALA A 193 18.92 -16.75 -2.68
N ALA A 194 19.15 -16.90 -1.37
CA ALA A 194 18.75 -18.09 -0.63
C ALA A 194 18.32 -17.74 0.79
N THR A 195 17.29 -18.43 1.27
CA THR A 195 16.84 -18.36 2.66
C THR A 195 16.84 -19.77 3.25
N GLU A 196 17.50 -19.96 4.38
CA GLU A 196 17.43 -21.20 5.16
C GLU A 196 16.56 -21.01 6.40
N ARG A 197 15.89 -22.10 6.80
CA ARG A 197 15.00 -22.13 7.96
C ARG A 197 15.37 -23.32 8.82
N VAL A 198 15.70 -23.06 10.08
CA VAL A 198 16.01 -24.10 11.07
C VAL A 198 14.79 -24.23 11.98
N TYR A 199 14.31 -25.45 12.16
CA TYR A 199 13.15 -25.73 13.02
C TYR A 199 13.58 -26.51 14.25
N ALA A 200 13.13 -26.08 15.43
CA ALA A 200 13.35 -26.82 16.67
C ALA A 200 12.53 -28.12 16.69
N ASN A 201 11.34 -28.09 16.10
CA ASN A 201 10.42 -29.23 15.95
C ASN A 201 9.43 -28.97 14.80
N ARG A 202 8.39 -29.81 14.66
CA ARG A 202 7.40 -29.71 13.58
C ARG A 202 6.64 -28.38 13.53
N CYS A 203 6.54 -27.66 14.66
CA CYS A 203 5.68 -26.48 14.78
C CYS A 203 6.47 -25.18 15.01
N GLN A 204 7.72 -25.25 15.47
CA GLN A 204 8.46 -24.08 15.94
C GLN A 204 9.68 -23.80 15.05
N LEU A 205 9.70 -22.61 14.45
CA LEU A 205 10.79 -22.09 13.62
C LEU A 205 11.84 -21.46 14.54
N GLN A 206 13.04 -22.01 14.58
CA GLN A 206 14.10 -21.53 15.46
C GLN A 206 14.93 -20.40 14.82
N GLU A 207 15.22 -20.51 13.52
CA GLU A 207 16.09 -19.54 12.83
C GLU A 207 15.63 -19.32 11.39
N VAL A 208 15.78 -18.08 10.91
CA VAL A 208 15.71 -17.70 9.49
C VAL A 208 17.03 -17.08 9.11
N ILE A 209 17.69 -17.64 8.09
CA ILE A 209 19.03 -17.25 7.64
C ILE A 209 18.92 -16.75 6.20
N LEU A 210 18.98 -15.43 6.00
CA LEU A 210 19.02 -14.82 4.67
C LEU A 210 20.45 -14.84 4.12
N GLY A 211 20.59 -15.03 2.81
CA GLY A 211 21.90 -15.15 2.17
C GLY A 211 22.68 -16.36 2.69
N ALA A 212 21.99 -17.45 3.02
CA ALA A 212 22.60 -18.65 3.58
C ALA A 212 23.70 -19.21 2.66
N GLY A 213 24.84 -19.57 3.25
CA GLY A 213 26.03 -20.02 2.51
C GLY A 213 26.87 -18.89 1.90
N SER A 214 26.51 -17.62 2.10
CA SER A 214 27.32 -16.46 1.73
C SER A 214 28.35 -16.09 2.80
N VAL A 215 29.20 -15.12 2.49
CA VAL A 215 30.20 -14.57 3.43
C VAL A 215 29.59 -13.69 4.53
N SER A 216 28.32 -13.27 4.41
CA SER A 216 27.66 -12.38 5.36
C SER A 216 26.15 -12.67 5.43
N PRO A 217 25.75 -13.83 5.98
CA PRO A 217 24.34 -14.15 6.17
C PRO A 217 23.71 -13.28 7.27
N SER A 218 22.39 -13.10 7.20
CA SER A 218 21.60 -12.44 8.23
C SER A 218 20.72 -13.46 8.93
N THR A 219 20.98 -13.70 10.21
CA THR A 219 20.23 -14.70 11.00
C THR A 219 19.27 -14.00 11.96
N THR A 220 17.99 -14.33 11.88
CA THR A 220 17.00 -14.00 12.91
C THR A 220 16.63 -15.26 13.66
N GLU A 221 16.67 -15.22 14.99
CA GLU A 221 16.39 -16.36 15.86
C GLU A 221 15.12 -16.14 16.68
N TYR A 222 14.41 -17.22 17.01
CA TYR A 222 13.12 -17.19 17.71
C TYR A 222 13.12 -18.15 18.90
N GLY A 223 12.52 -17.72 20.00
CA GLY A 223 12.30 -18.51 21.21
C GLY A 223 10.81 -18.69 21.49
N TYR A 224 10.43 -19.84 22.05
CA TYR A 224 9.04 -20.17 22.37
C TYR A 224 8.92 -20.73 23.80
N ASP A 225 7.73 -20.60 24.39
CA ASP A 225 7.35 -21.35 25.60
C ASP A 225 6.82 -22.76 25.25
N CYS A 226 6.30 -23.48 26.25
CA CYS A 226 5.76 -24.84 26.05
C CYS A 226 4.39 -24.86 25.36
N GLU A 227 3.66 -23.75 25.37
CA GLU A 227 2.39 -23.52 24.69
C GLU A 227 2.59 -23.10 23.22
N SER A 228 3.85 -22.91 22.79
CA SER A 228 4.26 -22.43 21.46
C SER A 228 3.98 -20.96 21.20
N ASN A 229 3.83 -20.15 22.25
CA ASN A 229 3.84 -18.70 22.10
C ASN A 229 5.28 -18.21 21.86
N LEU A 230 5.46 -17.27 20.94
CA LEU A 230 6.75 -16.64 20.67
C LEU A 230 7.15 -15.80 21.87
N THR A 231 8.25 -16.10 22.57
CA THR A 231 8.69 -15.38 23.77
C THR A 231 9.84 -14.41 23.51
N GLY A 232 10.61 -14.62 22.44
CA GLY A 232 11.77 -13.80 22.12
C GLY A 232 12.16 -13.86 20.65
N VAL A 233 12.66 -12.73 20.15
CA VAL A 233 13.30 -12.59 18.85
C VAL A 233 14.68 -11.98 19.04
N TRP A 234 15.66 -12.55 18.36
CA TRP A 234 17.01 -12.00 18.23
C TRP A 234 17.23 -11.67 16.75
N ASP A 235 17.46 -10.41 16.45
CA ASP A 235 17.80 -9.98 15.09
C ASP A 235 19.27 -10.24 14.75
N ALA A 236 19.63 -10.05 13.49
CA ALA A 236 20.96 -10.34 12.98
C ALA A 236 22.09 -9.45 13.55
N ASN A 237 21.76 -8.30 14.15
CA ASN A 237 22.71 -7.45 14.86
C ASN A 237 22.86 -7.86 16.33
N HIS A 238 21.86 -8.53 16.90
CA HIS A 238 21.81 -8.97 18.30
C HIS A 238 21.63 -10.50 18.40
N PRO A 239 22.58 -11.31 17.90
CA PRO A 239 22.44 -12.76 17.90
C PRO A 239 22.32 -13.32 19.33
N SER A 240 21.60 -14.43 19.47
CA SER A 240 21.25 -14.98 20.78
C SER A 240 22.45 -15.50 21.58
N ASN A 241 23.56 -15.79 20.89
CA ASN A 241 24.70 -16.53 21.44
C ASN A 241 24.23 -17.79 22.18
N ASN A 242 23.51 -18.67 21.46
CA ASN A 242 22.88 -19.86 22.01
C ASN A 242 21.93 -19.54 23.18
N GLN A 243 21.09 -18.52 22.99
CA GLN A 243 20.10 -18.01 23.95
C GLN A 243 20.67 -17.53 25.29
N THR A 244 21.96 -17.13 25.33
CA THR A 244 22.56 -16.54 26.52
C THR A 244 22.48 -15.01 26.55
N ALA A 245 22.40 -14.39 25.37
CA ALA A 245 22.16 -12.97 25.23
C ALA A 245 20.65 -12.66 25.34
N PRO A 246 20.25 -11.50 25.90
CA PRO A 246 18.85 -11.11 25.93
C PRO A 246 18.29 -10.93 24.50
N PRO A 247 17.04 -11.34 24.24
CA PRO A 247 16.35 -11.04 22.98
C PRO A 247 16.34 -9.55 22.66
N SER A 248 16.38 -9.20 21.37
CA SER A 248 16.15 -7.83 20.92
C SER A 248 14.68 -7.41 21.03
N THR A 249 13.76 -8.38 21.00
CA THR A 249 12.35 -8.19 21.36
C THR A 249 11.84 -9.37 22.19
N ARG A 250 11.07 -9.12 23.24
CA ARG A 250 10.41 -10.15 24.06
C ARG A 250 8.91 -9.93 24.10
N TYR A 251 8.20 -11.04 24.25
CA TYR A 251 6.75 -11.08 24.24
C TYR A 251 6.26 -11.85 25.48
N PHE A 252 5.15 -11.41 26.05
CA PHE A 252 4.53 -12.01 27.22
C PHE A 252 3.05 -12.22 26.97
N TYR A 253 2.52 -13.30 27.53
CA TYR A 253 1.15 -13.73 27.32
C TYR A 253 0.45 -13.95 28.66
N ASP A 254 -0.87 -13.86 28.67
CA ASP A 254 -1.68 -14.34 29.78
C ASP A 254 -1.97 -15.85 29.65
N ASP A 255 -2.70 -16.42 30.62
CA ASP A 255 -3.07 -17.84 30.65
C ASP A 255 -3.98 -18.27 29.49
N LEU A 256 -4.56 -17.32 28.75
CA LEU A 256 -5.36 -17.55 27.54
C LEU A 256 -4.51 -17.42 26.26
N ASN A 257 -3.19 -17.30 26.39
CA ASN A 257 -2.23 -17.08 25.30
C ASN A 257 -2.42 -15.76 24.53
N ARG A 258 -3.01 -14.73 25.17
CA ARG A 258 -3.16 -13.40 24.56
C ARG A 258 -1.94 -12.54 24.88
N LEU A 259 -1.43 -11.81 23.89
CA LEU A 259 -0.21 -10.99 24.02
C LEU A 259 -0.46 -9.81 24.96
N THR A 260 0.10 -9.84 26.17
CA THR A 260 -0.09 -8.77 27.18
C THR A 260 1.01 -7.73 27.18
N MET A 261 2.19 -8.06 26.66
CA MET A 261 3.32 -7.14 26.70
C MET A 261 4.38 -7.46 25.63
N VAL A 262 4.89 -6.42 24.99
CA VAL A 262 6.09 -6.47 24.13
C VAL A 262 7.14 -5.56 24.74
N THR A 263 8.39 -6.03 24.83
CA THR A 263 9.48 -5.21 25.36
C THR A 263 10.75 -5.37 24.55
N GLN A 264 11.47 -4.27 24.37
CA GLN A 264 12.77 -4.25 23.71
C GLN A 264 13.77 -3.56 24.65
N PRO A 265 15.05 -3.99 24.71
CA PRO A 265 16.07 -3.23 25.40
C PRO A 265 16.15 -1.81 24.83
N TRP A 266 16.26 -0.80 25.69
CA TRP A 266 16.35 0.59 25.27
C TRP A 266 17.81 0.95 24.99
N GLY A 267 18.16 1.17 23.72
CA GLY A 267 19.51 1.54 23.30
C GLY A 267 19.87 3.00 23.50
N GLY A 268 18.92 3.84 23.94
CA GLY A 268 19.13 5.27 24.19
C GLY A 268 19.64 5.59 25.59
N ALA A 269 19.73 6.88 25.91
CA ALA A 269 20.19 7.35 27.21
C ALA A 269 19.28 6.84 28.35
N GLY A 270 19.89 6.47 29.48
CA GLY A 270 19.19 5.96 30.66
C GLY A 270 19.01 4.42 30.70
N GLY A 271 19.19 3.73 29.58
CA GLY A 271 19.05 2.27 29.49
C GLY A 271 17.67 1.75 29.93
N GLY A 272 17.61 0.48 30.31
CA GLY A 272 16.38 -0.21 30.66
C GLY A 272 15.70 -0.79 29.41
N ASN A 273 14.37 -0.77 29.39
CA ASN A 273 13.58 -1.27 28.28
C ASN A 273 12.57 -0.22 27.81
N VAL A 274 12.11 -0.36 26.57
CA VAL A 274 10.84 0.16 26.09
C VAL A 274 9.81 -0.96 26.17
N THR A 275 8.59 -0.64 26.60
CA THR A 275 7.53 -1.62 26.83
C THR A 275 6.21 -1.08 26.31
N THR A 276 5.53 -1.90 25.52
CA THR A 276 4.13 -1.70 25.15
C THR A 276 3.29 -2.80 25.80
N SER A 277 2.21 -2.45 26.50
CA SER A 277 1.33 -3.43 27.13
C SER A 277 -0.10 -3.35 26.63
N TYR A 278 -0.79 -4.49 26.65
CA TYR A 278 -2.12 -4.70 26.10
C TYR A 278 -3.03 -5.24 27.21
N GLY A 279 -4.22 -4.63 27.35
CA GLY A 279 -5.26 -5.08 28.27
C GLY A 279 -6.47 -5.58 27.49
N TYR A 280 -7.04 -6.71 27.92
CA TYR A 280 -8.18 -7.34 27.25
C TYR A 280 -9.37 -7.50 28.20
N ASP A 281 -10.57 -7.57 27.63
CA ASP A 281 -11.77 -7.98 28.37
C ASP A 281 -11.91 -9.51 28.46
N VAL A 282 -13.09 -9.99 28.87
CA VAL A 282 -13.41 -11.42 28.99
C VAL A 282 -13.84 -12.07 27.67
N GLN A 283 -14.06 -11.28 26.62
CA GLN A 283 -14.42 -11.70 25.25
C GLN A 283 -13.22 -11.59 24.30
N ASP A 284 -12.02 -11.35 24.83
CA ASP A 284 -10.77 -11.20 24.09
C ASP A 284 -10.63 -9.89 23.28
N HIS A 285 -11.48 -8.90 23.53
CA HIS A 285 -11.32 -7.58 22.94
C HIS A 285 -10.18 -6.80 23.60
N LEU A 286 -9.40 -6.08 22.79
CA LEU A 286 -8.34 -5.18 23.24
C LEU A 286 -8.95 -3.91 23.84
N LEU A 287 -9.01 -3.79 25.17
CA LEU A 287 -9.52 -2.62 25.87
C LEU A 287 -8.53 -1.47 25.98
N GLN A 288 -7.23 -1.78 25.98
CA GLN A 288 -6.21 -0.79 26.31
C GLN A 288 -4.86 -1.11 25.67
N VAL A 289 -4.21 -0.10 25.12
CA VAL A 289 -2.78 -0.12 24.78
C VAL A 289 -2.08 0.93 25.64
N THR A 290 -0.95 0.56 26.24
CA THR A 290 -0.05 1.50 26.93
C THR A 290 1.30 1.49 26.24
N ASP A 291 1.77 2.64 25.78
CA ASP A 291 3.02 2.79 25.04
C ASP A 291 4.27 2.89 25.95
N GLY A 292 5.44 3.01 25.31
CA GLY A 292 6.75 3.09 25.96
C GLY A 292 7.01 4.32 26.84
N GLU A 293 6.19 5.36 26.72
CA GLU A 293 6.20 6.55 27.56
C GLU A 293 4.98 6.57 28.52
N LEU A 294 4.28 5.43 28.66
CA LEU A 294 3.09 5.25 29.50
C LEU A 294 1.83 6.00 29.01
N GLY A 295 1.83 6.44 27.75
CA GLY A 295 0.64 6.96 27.08
C GLY A 295 -0.38 5.85 26.90
N VAL A 296 -1.67 6.16 27.13
CA VAL A 296 -2.74 5.17 27.08
C VAL A 296 -3.71 5.49 25.95
N THR A 297 -4.05 4.46 25.17
CA THR A 297 -5.23 4.44 24.30
C THR A 297 -6.22 3.41 24.81
N ARG A 298 -7.49 3.77 24.93
CA ARG A 298 -8.58 2.85 25.38
C ARG A 298 -9.59 2.61 24.26
N TYR A 299 -10.19 1.44 24.31
CA TYR A 299 -11.25 1.03 23.41
C TYR A 299 -12.43 0.50 24.22
N SER A 300 -13.65 0.75 23.74
CA SER A 300 -14.86 0.11 24.27
C SER A 300 -15.62 -0.58 23.15
N PHE A 301 -16.23 -1.73 23.46
CA PHE A 301 -16.96 -2.55 22.50
C PHE A 301 -18.40 -2.74 22.95
N SER A 302 -19.28 -2.94 21.99
CA SER A 302 -20.66 -3.40 22.21
C SER A 302 -20.73 -4.92 22.42
N ASP A 303 -21.91 -5.42 22.80
CA ASP A 303 -22.16 -6.87 22.88
C ASP A 303 -22.14 -7.58 21.51
N ARG A 304 -22.11 -6.83 20.39
CA ARG A 304 -21.91 -7.34 19.02
C ARG A 304 -20.45 -7.33 18.56
N ASP A 305 -19.51 -7.14 19.50
CA ASP A 305 -18.07 -7.04 19.25
C ASP A 305 -17.68 -5.83 18.36
N LEU A 306 -18.55 -4.81 18.26
CA LEU A 306 -18.31 -3.57 17.49
C LEU A 306 -17.66 -2.48 18.35
N LEU A 307 -16.63 -1.79 17.83
CA LEU A 307 -15.91 -0.70 18.50
C LEU A 307 -16.80 0.52 18.68
N MET A 308 -17.13 0.91 19.91
CA MET A 308 -18.01 2.06 20.19
C MET A 308 -17.25 3.35 20.46
N GLU A 309 -16.08 3.27 21.08
CA GLU A 309 -15.28 4.43 21.46
C GLU A 309 -13.79 4.11 21.41
N GLU A 310 -13.00 5.07 20.93
CA GLU A 310 -11.54 5.11 21.05
C GLU A 310 -11.15 6.40 21.81
N GLU A 311 -10.43 6.26 22.92
CA GLU A 311 -9.91 7.38 23.70
C GLU A 311 -8.38 7.38 23.63
N SER A 312 -7.80 8.46 23.10
CA SER A 312 -6.36 8.66 22.97
C SER A 312 -5.96 10.05 23.44
N GLU A 313 -4.82 10.16 24.12
CA GLU A 313 -4.27 11.47 24.50
C GLU A 313 -3.70 12.24 23.28
N VAL A 314 -3.49 11.55 22.16
CA VAL A 314 -3.03 12.12 20.89
C VAL A 314 -4.22 12.51 20.00
N SER A 315 -5.14 11.59 19.69
CA SER A 315 -6.27 11.87 18.79
C SER A 315 -7.55 12.31 19.50
N GLY A 316 -7.58 12.34 20.83
CA GLY A 316 -8.77 12.64 21.63
C GLY A 316 -9.75 11.46 21.65
N VAL A 317 -11.03 11.75 21.86
CA VAL A 317 -12.10 10.73 21.91
C VAL A 317 -12.83 10.68 20.58
N SER A 318 -12.91 9.49 19.98
CA SER A 318 -13.78 9.23 18.83
C SER A 318 -14.86 8.20 19.19
N THR A 319 -16.07 8.39 18.70
CA THR A 319 -17.19 7.46 18.90
C THR A 319 -17.76 6.98 17.57
N TYR A 320 -18.34 5.78 17.58
CA TYR A 320 -18.80 5.09 16.39
C TYR A 320 -20.22 4.55 16.61
N GLY A 321 -21.04 4.58 15.56
CA GLY A 321 -22.40 4.06 15.57
C GLY A 321 -22.66 3.18 14.35
N TYR A 322 -23.41 2.10 14.54
CA TYR A 322 -23.58 1.04 13.55
C TYR A 322 -25.05 0.80 13.20
N ASN A 323 -25.30 0.33 11.97
CA ASN A 323 -26.59 -0.20 11.59
C ASN A 323 -26.78 -1.64 12.14
N PRO A 324 -27.97 -2.25 11.98
CA PRO A 324 -28.21 -3.64 12.40
C PRO A 324 -27.32 -4.68 11.72
N HIS A 325 -26.82 -4.42 10.50
CA HIS A 325 -25.85 -5.28 9.81
C HIS A 325 -24.41 -5.14 10.35
N GLY A 326 -24.16 -4.21 11.26
CA GLY A 326 -22.83 -3.93 11.81
C GLY A 326 -21.99 -2.99 10.95
N GLN A 327 -22.59 -2.28 9.99
CA GLN A 327 -21.91 -1.26 9.19
C GLN A 327 -21.84 0.07 9.92
N LEU A 328 -20.70 0.75 9.80
CA LEU A 328 -20.49 2.07 10.38
C LEU A 328 -21.38 3.12 9.68
N VAL A 329 -22.34 3.70 10.41
CA VAL A 329 -23.25 4.74 9.91
C VAL A 329 -23.06 6.10 10.59
N MET A 330 -22.29 6.15 11.67
CA MET A 330 -21.97 7.40 12.36
C MET A 330 -20.57 7.34 12.91
N GLN A 331 -19.82 8.44 12.79
CA GLN A 331 -18.58 8.64 13.51
C GLN A 331 -18.56 10.06 14.06
N GLN A 332 -18.11 10.22 15.30
CA GLN A 332 -17.76 11.53 15.85
C GLN A 332 -16.29 11.54 16.25
N ASP A 333 -15.57 12.58 15.84
CA ASP A 333 -14.18 12.78 16.27
C ASP A 333 -14.07 13.64 17.54
N ALA A 334 -12.84 13.84 18.01
CA ALA A 334 -12.58 14.60 19.23
C ALA A 334 -12.83 16.11 19.11
N ARG A 335 -12.97 16.65 17.88
CA ARG A 335 -13.40 18.03 17.64
C ARG A 335 -14.91 18.18 17.81
N GLY A 336 -15.63 17.07 17.96
CA GLY A 336 -17.09 17.00 18.04
C GLY A 336 -17.75 16.96 16.67
N VAL A 337 -16.97 16.84 15.58
CA VAL A 337 -17.47 16.74 14.21
C VAL A 337 -18.13 15.38 14.02
N VAL A 338 -19.39 15.38 13.61
CA VAL A 338 -20.19 14.17 13.39
C VAL A 338 -20.34 13.94 11.89
N VAL A 339 -19.87 12.80 11.40
CA VAL A 339 -20.06 12.34 10.03
C VAL A 339 -21.09 11.22 10.03
N GLN A 340 -22.18 11.39 9.28
CA GLN A 340 -23.18 10.34 9.07
C GLN A 340 -22.91 9.65 7.73
N ARG A 341 -23.10 8.34 7.68
CA ARG A 341 -22.97 7.53 6.46
C ARG A 341 -24.31 6.89 6.14
N GLN A 342 -24.76 7.08 4.91
CA GLN A 342 -25.88 6.33 4.38
C GLN A 342 -25.33 5.15 3.59
N VAL A 343 -25.98 4.01 3.73
CA VAL A 343 -25.68 2.79 2.98
C VAL A 343 -26.92 2.33 2.23
N ASP A 344 -26.71 1.62 1.12
CA ASP A 344 -27.79 0.90 0.45
C ASP A 344 -28.05 -0.47 1.11
N GLU A 345 -28.99 -1.21 0.54
CA GLU A 345 -29.43 -2.53 1.01
C GLU A 345 -28.35 -3.63 0.89
N LEU A 346 -27.25 -3.34 0.20
CA LEU A 346 -26.06 -4.19 0.12
C LEU A 346 -24.92 -3.68 1.02
N ASP A 347 -25.22 -2.79 1.97
CA ASP A 347 -24.26 -2.21 2.91
C ASP A 347 -23.17 -1.35 2.25
N ARG A 348 -23.39 -0.87 1.02
CA ARG A 348 -22.43 0.01 0.32
C ARG A 348 -22.70 1.47 0.68
N VAL A 349 -21.67 2.22 1.03
CA VAL A 349 -21.78 3.65 1.36
C VAL A 349 -22.26 4.43 0.14
N THR A 350 -23.40 5.10 0.22
CA THR A 350 -23.98 5.94 -0.85
C THR A 350 -23.82 7.43 -0.59
N PHE A 351 -23.70 7.82 0.69
CA PHE A 351 -23.58 9.22 1.07
C PHE A 351 -22.76 9.38 2.36
N LEU A 352 -21.86 10.36 2.38
CA LEU A 352 -21.23 10.90 3.59
C LEU A 352 -21.75 12.31 3.81
N ASP A 353 -22.39 12.52 4.95
CA ASP A 353 -22.97 13.79 5.41
C ASP A 353 -22.02 14.41 6.45
N TYR A 354 -21.44 15.55 6.11
CA TYR A 354 -20.59 16.33 7.00
C TYR A 354 -21.37 17.54 7.54
N PRO A 355 -21.00 18.09 8.72
CA PRO A 355 -21.65 19.30 9.22
C PRO A 355 -21.56 20.49 8.25
N ASP A 356 -20.44 20.63 7.53
CA ASP A 356 -20.36 21.43 6.31
C ASP A 356 -20.80 20.61 5.08
N ASN A 357 -22.01 20.88 4.60
CA ASN A 357 -22.58 20.25 3.40
C ASN A 357 -21.76 20.43 2.11
N ALA A 358 -20.82 21.39 2.06
CA ALA A 358 -19.88 21.45 0.94
C ALA A 358 -18.94 20.23 0.92
N LEU A 359 -18.74 19.55 2.03
CA LEU A 359 -17.84 18.41 2.12
C LEU A 359 -18.54 17.10 1.82
N ASP A 360 -19.86 17.10 1.70
CA ASP A 360 -20.70 15.93 1.42
C ASP A 360 -20.19 15.17 0.18
N VAL A 361 -20.17 13.85 0.30
CA VAL A 361 -19.70 12.95 -0.76
C VAL A 361 -20.80 11.98 -1.11
N THR A 362 -21.17 11.93 -2.40
CA THR A 362 -22.11 10.95 -2.94
C THR A 362 -21.34 9.87 -3.70
N TYR A 363 -21.71 8.62 -3.48
CA TYR A 363 -21.19 7.45 -4.17
C TYR A 363 -22.33 6.83 -4.97
N GLU A 364 -22.12 6.64 -6.27
CA GLU A 364 -23.08 6.02 -7.17
C GLU A 364 -22.53 4.67 -7.65
N TYR A 365 -23.38 3.66 -7.59
CA TYR A 365 -23.09 2.28 -8.00
C TYR A 365 -24.05 1.84 -9.09
N ASP A 366 -23.68 0.79 -9.81
CA ASP A 366 -24.58 0.04 -10.70
C ASP A 366 -25.24 0.89 -11.81
N ASP A 367 -24.65 2.03 -12.17
CA ASP A 367 -25.19 2.89 -13.23
C ASP A 367 -25.32 2.07 -14.53
N PRO A 368 -26.54 1.85 -15.05
CA PRO A 368 -26.76 1.04 -16.24
C PRO A 368 -26.15 1.63 -17.52
N LEU A 369 -25.71 2.90 -17.50
CA LEU A 369 -24.97 3.53 -18.58
C LEU A 369 -23.49 3.14 -18.59
N VAL A 370 -22.95 2.66 -17.46
CA VAL A 370 -21.59 2.14 -17.37
C VAL A 370 -21.63 0.62 -17.61
N PRO A 371 -20.98 0.09 -18.66
CA PRO A 371 -20.95 -1.34 -18.93
C PRO A 371 -20.42 -2.14 -17.73
N PHE A 372 -21.02 -3.30 -17.50
CA PHE A 372 -20.61 -4.23 -16.43
C PHE A 372 -20.56 -3.59 -15.03
N SER A 373 -21.38 -2.58 -14.75
CA SER A 373 -21.33 -1.82 -13.50
C SER A 373 -22.01 -2.46 -12.31
N LYS A 374 -22.81 -3.52 -12.48
CA LYS A 374 -23.57 -4.09 -11.36
C LYS A 374 -22.62 -4.70 -10.32
N GLY A 375 -22.86 -4.34 -9.07
CA GLY A 375 -22.00 -4.58 -7.92
C GLY A 375 -20.81 -3.62 -7.80
N ARG A 376 -20.70 -2.57 -8.62
CA ARG A 376 -19.46 -1.76 -8.75
C ARG A 376 -19.73 -0.26 -8.66
N LEU A 377 -18.77 0.47 -8.09
CA LEU A 377 -18.77 1.92 -8.04
C LEU A 377 -18.63 2.49 -9.46
N THR A 378 -19.47 3.46 -9.81
CA THR A 378 -19.44 4.11 -11.13
C THR A 378 -19.12 5.59 -11.04
N LYS A 379 -19.39 6.22 -9.89
CA LYS A 379 -19.09 7.64 -9.71
C LYS A 379 -18.94 8.03 -8.26
N ILE A 380 -18.06 8.99 -7.99
CA ILE A 380 -18.02 9.75 -6.74
C ILE A 380 -18.24 11.22 -7.06
N THR A 381 -19.08 11.89 -6.29
CA THR A 381 -19.36 13.32 -6.41
C THR A 381 -19.09 14.04 -5.11
N ARG A 382 -18.30 15.13 -5.14
CA ARG A 382 -18.09 16.06 -4.00
C ARG A 382 -18.06 17.50 -4.54
N ASN A 383 -18.80 18.43 -3.95
CA ASN A 383 -18.86 19.82 -4.42
C ASN A 383 -19.17 19.99 -5.93
N GLY A 384 -20.03 19.12 -6.49
CA GLY A 384 -20.33 19.12 -7.93
C GLY A 384 -19.18 18.66 -8.82
N HIS A 385 -18.10 18.14 -8.24
CA HIS A 385 -17.01 17.50 -8.97
C HIS A 385 -17.17 15.99 -8.97
N GLU A 386 -17.21 15.43 -10.17
CA GLU A 386 -17.44 14.02 -10.41
C GLU A 386 -16.14 13.29 -10.75
N ILE A 387 -16.01 12.07 -10.25
CA ILE A 387 -14.95 11.11 -10.53
C ILE A 387 -15.64 9.87 -11.07
N ALA A 388 -15.49 9.61 -12.36
CA ALA A 388 -16.13 8.47 -13.02
C ALA A 388 -15.25 7.21 -12.94
N TYR A 389 -15.90 6.05 -12.85
CA TYR A 389 -15.25 4.74 -12.87
C TYR A 389 -15.87 3.87 -13.96
N GLY A 390 -15.01 3.14 -14.66
CA GLY A 390 -15.38 2.25 -15.76
C GLY A 390 -14.79 0.86 -15.55
N TRP A 391 -15.51 -0.15 -16.05
CA TRP A 391 -15.17 -1.56 -15.86
C TRP A 391 -15.22 -2.31 -17.19
N ASP A 392 -14.24 -3.15 -17.41
CA ASP A 392 -14.30 -4.08 -18.51
C ASP A 392 -15.22 -5.28 -18.20
N ARG A 393 -15.38 -6.14 -19.20
CA ARG A 393 -16.21 -7.34 -19.13
C ARG A 393 -15.81 -8.29 -18.00
N TRP A 394 -14.54 -8.32 -17.61
CA TRP A 394 -14.03 -9.22 -16.57
C TRP A 394 -13.99 -8.57 -15.19
N GLY A 395 -14.49 -7.34 -15.07
CA GLY A 395 -14.52 -6.58 -13.83
C GLY A 395 -13.24 -5.92 -13.43
N ARG A 396 -12.34 -5.73 -14.40
CA ARG A 396 -11.11 -4.99 -14.21
C ARG A 396 -11.40 -3.52 -14.52
N MET A 397 -10.73 -2.62 -13.82
CA MET A 397 -10.93 -1.18 -13.97
C MET A 397 -10.33 -0.69 -15.29
N GLU A 398 -11.17 -0.10 -16.15
CA GLU A 398 -10.75 0.54 -17.41
C GLU A 398 -10.76 2.06 -17.33
N GLN A 399 -11.35 2.65 -16.27
CA GLN A 399 -11.31 4.08 -16.04
C GLN A 399 -11.28 4.40 -14.53
N ASP A 400 -10.42 5.33 -14.15
CA ASP A 400 -10.36 5.95 -12.81
C ASP A 400 -10.26 7.47 -12.93
N GLY A 401 -11.39 8.14 -12.77
CA GLY A 401 -11.55 9.55 -12.98
C GLY A 401 -11.15 9.93 -14.40
N ALA A 402 -10.00 10.59 -14.51
CA ALA A 402 -9.46 11.10 -15.75
C ALA A 402 -8.44 10.16 -16.43
N LEU A 403 -8.06 9.04 -15.79
CA LEU A 403 -7.24 8.00 -16.41
C LEU A 403 -8.11 6.95 -17.08
N VAL A 404 -7.69 6.49 -18.24
CA VAL A 404 -8.26 5.32 -18.93
C VAL A 404 -7.17 4.26 -19.08
N TYR A 405 -7.52 3.01 -18.86
CA TYR A 405 -6.61 1.87 -18.88
C TYR A 405 -6.94 0.90 -20.00
N ARG A 406 -5.90 0.24 -20.51
CA ARG A 406 -6.06 -1.03 -21.23
C ARG A 406 -5.24 -2.11 -20.55
N LEU A 407 -5.80 -3.30 -20.50
CA LEU A 407 -5.25 -4.44 -19.79
C LEU A 407 -5.07 -5.63 -20.74
N ASP A 408 -3.95 -6.33 -20.61
CA ASP A 408 -3.69 -7.58 -21.35
C ASP A 408 -4.57 -8.73 -20.84
N ALA A 409 -4.45 -9.91 -21.47
CA ALA A 409 -5.23 -11.09 -21.12
C ALA A 409 -4.96 -11.62 -19.69
N ASN A 410 -3.80 -11.32 -19.09
CA ASN A 410 -3.47 -11.68 -17.71
C ASN A 410 -3.91 -10.61 -16.70
N GLY A 411 -4.40 -9.46 -17.17
CA GLY A 411 -4.80 -8.33 -16.33
C GLY A 411 -3.69 -7.31 -16.08
N ASN A 412 -2.56 -7.40 -16.77
CA ASN A 412 -1.49 -6.41 -16.66
C ASN A 412 -1.86 -5.16 -17.44
N ARG A 413 -1.46 -3.99 -16.96
CA ARG A 413 -1.80 -2.70 -17.57
C ARG A 413 -0.93 -2.38 -18.76
N GLU A 414 -1.43 -2.61 -19.97
CA GLU A 414 -0.74 -2.28 -21.22
C GLU A 414 -0.76 -0.80 -21.55
N GLU A 415 -1.81 -0.06 -21.17
CA GLU A 415 -1.91 1.36 -21.49
C GLU A 415 -2.46 2.19 -20.33
N ILE A 416 -1.95 3.41 -20.18
CA ILE A 416 -2.58 4.51 -19.45
C ILE A 416 -2.75 5.67 -20.43
N GLU A 417 -3.99 6.09 -20.65
CA GLU A 417 -4.29 7.35 -21.31
C GLU A 417 -4.48 8.43 -20.24
N TYR A 418 -3.62 9.45 -20.31
CA TYR A 418 -3.72 10.67 -19.53
C TYR A 418 -4.54 11.71 -20.29
N PRO A 419 -5.18 12.66 -19.58
CA PRO A 419 -5.73 13.89 -20.14
C PRO A 419 -4.83 14.56 -21.16
N GLY A 420 -5.46 15.14 -22.18
CA GLY A 420 -4.73 15.66 -23.35
C GLY A 420 -4.37 14.60 -24.38
N GLY A 421 -4.70 13.31 -24.15
CA GLY A 421 -4.49 12.22 -25.09
C GLY A 421 -3.06 11.67 -25.09
N VAL A 422 -2.30 11.90 -24.01
CA VAL A 422 -0.97 11.30 -23.83
C VAL A 422 -1.15 9.84 -23.43
N ILE A 423 -0.57 8.91 -24.19
CA ILE A 423 -0.72 7.47 -23.94
C ILE A 423 0.62 6.86 -23.55
N ALA A 424 0.71 6.30 -22.35
CA ALA A 424 1.83 5.47 -21.91
C ALA A 424 1.52 4.00 -22.19
N ARG A 425 2.37 3.33 -22.97
CA ARG A 425 2.25 1.92 -23.36
C ARG A 425 3.33 1.09 -22.68
N TYR A 426 2.91 0.11 -21.89
CA TYR A 426 3.75 -0.80 -21.14
C TYR A 426 3.80 -2.16 -21.84
N GLN A 427 4.99 -2.73 -21.91
CA GLN A 427 5.18 -4.15 -22.20
C GLN A 427 5.54 -4.87 -20.91
N HIS A 428 5.23 -6.17 -20.84
CA HIS A 428 5.52 -6.98 -19.67
C HIS A 428 6.36 -8.21 -20.04
N ASP A 429 7.21 -8.65 -19.13
CA ASP A 429 7.96 -9.89 -19.26
C ASP A 429 7.04 -11.11 -19.00
N TYR A 430 7.60 -12.31 -19.13
CA TYR A 430 6.87 -13.56 -18.92
C TYR A 430 6.41 -13.79 -17.47
N ALA A 431 6.94 -13.02 -16.51
CA ALA A 431 6.56 -13.04 -15.12
C ALA A 431 5.59 -11.89 -14.78
N ASP A 432 5.00 -11.27 -15.81
CA ASP A 432 4.00 -10.20 -15.70
C ASP A 432 4.55 -8.91 -15.05
N ARG A 433 5.87 -8.65 -15.17
CA ARG A 433 6.52 -7.42 -14.71
C ARG A 433 6.79 -6.47 -15.87
N GLU A 434 6.69 -5.16 -15.65
CA GLU A 434 6.95 -4.15 -16.70
C GLU A 434 8.36 -4.31 -17.31
N ALA A 435 8.46 -4.41 -18.63
CA ALA A 435 9.68 -4.70 -19.37
C ALA A 435 10.12 -3.55 -20.30
N ALA A 436 9.18 -2.73 -20.77
CA ALA A 436 9.44 -1.55 -21.59
C ALA A 436 8.31 -0.54 -21.45
N LEU A 437 8.61 0.73 -21.77
CA LEU A 437 7.66 1.85 -21.73
C LEU A 437 7.88 2.76 -22.93
N GLU A 438 6.82 2.95 -23.71
CA GLU A 438 6.74 3.94 -24.78
C GLU A 438 5.64 4.95 -24.47
N VAL A 439 5.82 6.20 -24.89
CA VAL A 439 4.82 7.25 -24.70
C VAL A 439 4.52 7.95 -26.01
N GLU A 440 3.24 8.01 -26.33
CA GLU A 440 2.69 8.71 -27.47
C GLU A 440 2.11 10.05 -27.00
N VAL A 441 2.53 11.13 -27.65
CA VAL A 441 1.99 12.47 -27.43
C VAL A 441 1.38 12.95 -28.75
N PRO A 442 0.14 13.50 -28.75
CA PRO A 442 -0.50 13.91 -29.99
C PRO A 442 0.35 14.89 -30.82
N GLY A 443 0.61 14.54 -32.07
CA GLY A 443 1.39 15.37 -33.00
C GLY A 443 2.92 15.23 -32.88
N GLU A 444 3.41 14.44 -31.94
CA GLU A 444 4.84 14.17 -31.73
C GLU A 444 5.17 12.71 -32.11
N PRO A 445 6.44 12.40 -32.43
CA PRO A 445 6.86 11.01 -32.58
C PRO A 445 6.75 10.25 -31.26
N VAL A 446 6.44 8.95 -31.33
CA VAL A 446 6.46 8.05 -30.16
C VAL A 446 7.84 8.08 -29.52
N GLN A 447 7.86 8.33 -28.21
CA GLN A 447 9.08 8.38 -27.41
C GLN A 447 9.22 7.08 -26.61
N THR A 448 10.28 6.32 -26.88
CA THR A 448 10.70 5.27 -25.94
C THR A 448 11.19 5.92 -24.65
N VAL A 449 10.63 5.55 -23.51
CA VAL A 449 11.04 6.03 -22.18
C VAL A 449 11.91 4.99 -21.49
N VAL A 450 11.53 3.72 -21.60
CA VAL A 450 12.32 2.56 -21.17
C VAL A 450 12.36 1.58 -22.34
N SER A 451 13.55 1.25 -22.83
CA SER A 451 13.72 0.30 -23.93
C SER A 451 13.73 -1.15 -23.45
N THR A 452 14.35 -1.42 -22.29
CA THR A 452 14.41 -2.76 -21.69
C THR A 452 14.56 -2.67 -20.18
N ALA A 453 13.93 -3.60 -19.45
CA ALA A 453 14.16 -3.86 -18.03
C ALA A 453 14.38 -5.34 -17.77
N SER A 454 15.16 -5.66 -16.72
CA SER A 454 15.36 -7.03 -16.24
C SER A 454 15.34 -7.08 -14.72
N TYR A 455 14.94 -8.21 -14.17
CA TYR A 455 14.66 -8.39 -12.74
C TYR A 455 15.27 -9.68 -12.22
N LEU A 456 15.86 -9.63 -11.04
CA LEU A 456 16.30 -10.84 -10.34
C LEU A 456 15.11 -11.81 -10.12
N PRO A 457 15.36 -13.13 -10.07
CA PRO A 457 14.31 -14.13 -10.02
C PRO A 457 13.42 -13.95 -8.78
N ALA A 458 12.11 -13.78 -8.98
CA ALA A 458 11.17 -13.43 -7.89
C ALA A 458 11.70 -12.28 -6.98
N GLY A 459 12.42 -11.33 -7.58
CA GLY A 459 13.22 -10.34 -6.87
C GLY A 459 13.21 -8.96 -7.52
N PRO A 460 14.09 -8.06 -7.07
CA PRO A 460 14.06 -6.66 -7.45
C PRO A 460 14.58 -6.42 -8.88
N LEU A 461 14.34 -5.21 -9.38
CA LEU A 461 14.88 -4.74 -10.66
C LEU A 461 16.41 -4.80 -10.65
N GLU A 462 16.99 -5.44 -11.65
CA GLU A 462 18.43 -5.63 -11.85
C GLU A 462 19.00 -4.58 -12.82
N GLN A 463 18.27 -4.31 -13.90
CA GLN A 463 18.73 -3.41 -14.96
C GLN A 463 17.57 -2.66 -15.61
N LEU A 464 17.80 -1.39 -15.95
CA LEU A 464 16.87 -0.55 -16.69
C LEU A 464 17.64 0.24 -17.76
N THR A 465 17.24 0.14 -19.02
CA THR A 465 17.77 0.99 -20.09
C THR A 465 16.75 2.06 -20.44
N LEU A 466 17.12 3.32 -20.20
CA LEU A 466 16.32 4.50 -20.51
C LEU A 466 16.36 4.80 -22.01
N GLY A 467 15.31 5.47 -22.50
CA GLY A 467 15.15 5.80 -23.92
C GLY A 467 16.22 6.72 -24.50
N ASN A 468 16.97 7.44 -23.65
CA ASN A 468 18.13 8.22 -24.05
C ASN A 468 19.44 7.40 -24.12
N GLY A 469 19.36 6.08 -23.91
CA GLY A 469 20.49 5.16 -23.98
C GLY A 469 21.30 5.02 -22.69
N LEU A 470 20.91 5.69 -21.60
CA LEU A 470 21.51 5.46 -20.29
C LEU A 470 20.99 4.16 -19.69
N MET A 471 21.88 3.45 -19.02
CA MET A 471 21.59 2.17 -18.39
C MET A 471 21.82 2.30 -16.89
N GLU A 472 20.76 2.08 -16.13
CA GLU A 472 20.82 1.88 -14.68
C GLU A 472 21.03 0.39 -14.40
N THR A 473 22.04 0.08 -13.59
CA THR A 473 22.34 -1.27 -13.10
C THR A 473 22.29 -1.26 -11.58
N ARG A 474 21.57 -2.23 -11.01
CA ARG A 474 21.46 -2.45 -9.57
C ARG A 474 22.07 -3.80 -9.21
N LEU A 475 23.07 -3.77 -8.34
CA LEU A 475 23.67 -4.97 -7.77
C LEU A 475 23.13 -5.17 -6.36
N TYR A 476 22.90 -6.43 -6.02
CA TYR A 476 22.43 -6.86 -4.72
C TYR A 476 23.32 -7.98 -4.20
N ASP A 477 23.41 -8.09 -2.88
CA ASP A 477 24.00 -9.26 -2.26
C ASP A 477 23.06 -10.47 -2.30
N SER A 478 23.50 -11.60 -1.74
CA SER A 478 22.71 -12.84 -1.69
C SER A 478 21.48 -12.79 -0.78
N ARG A 479 21.27 -11.68 -0.06
CA ARG A 479 20.07 -11.39 0.76
C ARG A 479 19.07 -10.52 -0.01
N TYR A 480 19.42 -10.11 -1.24
CA TYR A 480 18.74 -9.07 -2.01
C TYR A 480 18.77 -7.67 -1.36
N PHE A 481 19.76 -7.40 -0.49
CA PHE A 481 20.03 -6.04 -0.05
C PHE A 481 20.84 -5.29 -1.11
N GLN A 482 20.52 -4.01 -1.33
CA GLN A 482 21.18 -3.18 -2.33
C GLN A 482 22.68 -3.04 -2.00
N ASP A 483 23.52 -3.44 -2.95
CA ASP A 483 24.99 -3.38 -2.86
C ASP A 483 25.52 -2.19 -3.66
N ARG A 484 25.01 -1.97 -4.89
CA ARG A 484 25.46 -0.86 -5.74
C ARG A 484 24.43 -0.40 -6.74
N ILE A 485 24.36 0.90 -7.00
CA ILE A 485 23.59 1.49 -8.12
C ILE A 485 24.56 2.23 -9.04
N THR A 486 24.49 1.97 -10.34
CA THR A 486 25.30 2.67 -11.35
C THR A 486 24.39 3.13 -12.49
N VAL A 487 24.58 4.36 -12.98
CA VAL A 487 23.93 4.87 -14.19
C VAL A 487 25.00 5.27 -15.20
N ALA A 488 25.01 4.65 -16.38
CA ALA A 488 26.06 4.85 -17.37
C ALA A 488 25.57 4.86 -18.81
N GLY A 489 26.27 5.60 -19.67
CA GLY A 489 26.14 5.58 -21.13
C GLY A 489 27.53 5.55 -21.76
N SER A 490 27.90 6.61 -22.47
CA SER A 490 29.30 6.81 -22.93
C SER A 490 30.28 7.07 -21.77
N SER A 491 29.77 7.59 -20.66
CA SER A 491 30.46 7.74 -19.38
C SER A 491 29.53 7.33 -18.23
N THR A 492 30.10 7.00 -17.08
CA THR A 492 29.34 6.79 -15.84
C THR A 492 28.92 8.14 -15.26
N LEU A 493 27.64 8.29 -14.92
CA LEU A 493 27.04 9.51 -14.38
C LEU A 493 26.66 9.40 -12.90
N LEU A 494 26.39 8.18 -12.43
CA LEU A 494 26.14 7.87 -11.03
C LEU A 494 26.79 6.54 -10.70
N ASP A 495 27.43 6.45 -9.53
CA ASP A 495 28.07 5.22 -9.06
C ASP A 495 28.12 5.18 -7.53
N TRP A 496 27.11 4.57 -6.91
CA TRP A 496 26.91 4.55 -5.47
C TRP A 496 27.03 3.14 -4.92
N ASP A 497 28.01 2.96 -4.04
CA ASP A 497 28.30 1.71 -3.33
C ASP A 497 27.67 1.78 -1.93
N TYR A 498 26.86 0.79 -1.58
CA TYR A 498 26.10 0.73 -0.34
C TYR A 498 26.78 -0.22 0.64
N THR A 499 26.95 0.23 1.87
CA THR A 499 27.27 -0.66 2.99
C THR A 499 26.05 -0.78 3.88
N VAL A 500 25.55 -1.99 4.06
CA VAL A 500 24.41 -2.29 4.94
C VAL A 500 24.83 -3.10 6.16
N ASP A 501 24.14 -2.91 7.27
CA ASP A 501 24.31 -3.77 8.44
C ASP A 501 23.64 -5.16 8.22
N PRO A 502 23.84 -6.13 9.13
CA PRO A 502 23.16 -7.42 9.08
C PRO A 502 21.63 -7.38 9.00
N VAL A 503 20.93 -6.33 9.42
CA VAL A 503 19.45 -6.27 9.26
C VAL A 503 19.01 -5.51 8.01
N GLY A 504 19.95 -4.94 7.25
CA GLY A 504 19.71 -4.27 5.97
C GLY A 504 19.71 -2.75 6.04
N ASN A 505 20.00 -2.14 7.20
CA ASN A 505 20.06 -0.69 7.31
C ASN A 505 21.30 -0.14 6.58
N PRO A 506 21.17 0.87 5.68
CA PRO A 506 22.32 1.52 5.07
C PRO A 506 23.17 2.22 6.14
N THR A 507 24.42 1.82 6.32
CA THR A 507 25.40 2.44 7.23
C THR A 507 26.37 3.37 6.50
N ALA A 508 26.55 3.18 5.18
CA ALA A 508 27.26 4.10 4.32
C ALA A 508 26.76 4.04 2.88
N ILE A 509 26.88 5.16 2.18
CA ILE A 509 26.76 5.23 0.71
C ILE A 509 27.97 5.98 0.19
N ALA A 510 28.89 5.28 -0.46
CA ALA A 510 30.08 5.87 -1.07
C ALA A 510 29.78 6.26 -2.52
N ASP A 511 29.92 7.55 -2.85
CA ASP A 511 29.90 8.01 -4.23
C ASP A 511 31.29 7.83 -4.85
N LEU A 512 31.40 6.86 -5.77
CA LEU A 512 32.67 6.48 -6.37
C LEU A 512 33.14 7.47 -7.45
N LEU A 513 32.27 8.35 -7.95
CA LEU A 513 32.62 9.42 -8.88
C LEU A 513 33.06 10.68 -8.13
N SER A 514 32.42 10.96 -7.00
CA SER A 514 32.68 12.13 -6.16
C SER A 514 32.79 11.74 -4.69
N PRO A 515 33.96 11.26 -4.21
CA PRO A 515 34.11 10.77 -2.83
C PRO A 515 33.74 11.77 -1.72
N SER A 516 33.78 13.08 -2.00
CA SER A 516 33.30 14.12 -1.09
C SER A 516 31.78 14.10 -0.87
N GLN A 517 31.04 13.37 -1.71
CA GLN A 517 29.60 13.16 -1.63
C GLN A 517 29.21 11.89 -0.83
N GLY A 518 30.21 11.21 -0.25
CA GLY A 518 29.97 10.03 0.58
C GLY A 518 29.12 10.33 1.82
N ARG A 519 28.31 9.34 2.22
CA ARG A 519 27.36 9.42 3.33
C ARG A 519 27.63 8.30 4.33
N THR A 520 27.46 8.60 5.62
CA THR A 520 27.53 7.60 6.71
C THR A 520 26.37 7.79 7.66
N TYR A 521 25.83 6.69 8.14
CA TYR A 521 24.67 6.64 9.01
C TYR A 521 24.97 5.80 10.24
N GLY A 522 24.45 6.25 11.39
CA GLY A 522 24.51 5.50 12.63
C GLY A 522 23.12 5.40 13.23
N TYR A 523 22.76 4.19 13.65
CA TYR A 523 21.47 3.90 14.26
C TYR A 523 21.59 3.66 15.76
N GLN A 524 20.51 3.93 16.49
CA GLN A 524 20.36 3.54 17.88
C GLN A 524 20.21 2.03 17.97
N ASP A 525 20.86 1.43 18.97
CA ASP A 525 20.78 -0.01 19.20
C ASP A 525 19.34 -0.44 19.52
N TYR A 526 18.95 -1.65 19.10
CA TYR A 526 17.61 -2.25 19.19
C TYR A 526 16.46 -1.55 18.43
N GLN A 527 16.30 -0.22 18.56
CA GLN A 527 15.20 0.52 17.91
C GLN A 527 15.52 0.94 16.47
N TYR A 528 16.80 0.98 16.11
CA TYR A 528 17.29 1.44 14.80
C TYR A 528 16.86 2.87 14.41
N TYR A 529 16.61 3.74 15.40
CA TYR A 529 16.41 5.17 15.13
C TYR A 529 17.70 5.81 14.61
N LEU A 530 17.61 6.62 13.55
CA LEU A 530 18.78 7.29 12.96
C LEU A 530 19.37 8.32 13.93
N ARG A 531 20.49 8.02 14.59
CA ARG A 531 21.14 8.91 15.57
C ARG A 531 22.25 9.77 14.98
N LEU A 532 22.78 9.40 13.81
CA LEU A 532 23.88 10.07 13.15
C LEU A 532 23.71 10.03 11.64
N GLY A 533 23.96 11.15 10.98
CA GLY A 533 23.99 11.25 9.52
C GLY A 533 25.06 12.24 9.11
N ASN A 534 26.16 11.76 8.51
CA ASN A 534 27.21 12.63 7.98
C ASN A 534 27.25 12.53 6.47
N GLY A 535 27.37 13.68 5.80
CA GLY A 535 27.46 13.76 4.35
C GLY A 535 27.80 15.18 3.88
N PRO A 536 27.46 15.52 2.63
CA PRO A 536 27.68 16.85 2.05
C PRO A 536 27.05 18.00 2.84
N TRP A 537 25.95 17.72 3.53
CA TRP A 537 25.23 18.63 4.41
C TRP A 537 25.90 18.82 5.79
N GLY A 538 27.06 18.20 6.02
CA GLY A 538 27.78 18.22 7.29
C GLY A 538 27.36 17.08 8.23
N ASN A 539 27.64 17.26 9.52
CA ASN A 539 27.36 16.26 10.55
C ASN A 539 26.03 16.59 11.23
N LEU A 540 25.12 15.63 11.20
CA LEU A 540 23.83 15.67 11.90
C LEU A 540 23.80 14.60 12.99
N SER A 541 23.25 14.94 14.15
CA SER A 541 22.97 13.96 15.20
C SER A 541 21.62 14.19 15.86
N TRP A 542 20.97 13.09 16.23
CA TRP A 542 19.65 13.08 16.83
C TRP A 542 19.61 12.22 18.09
N THR A 543 18.72 12.58 19.01
CA THR A 543 18.35 11.75 20.16
C THR A 543 16.85 11.56 20.17
N TYR A 544 16.38 10.47 20.79
CA TYR A 544 14.97 10.08 20.78
C TYR A 544 14.48 9.68 22.17
N ASP A 545 13.17 9.74 22.39
CA ASP A 545 12.51 9.08 23.52
C ASP A 545 12.04 7.66 23.18
N ARG A 546 11.39 6.97 24.12
CA ARG A 546 11.04 5.56 23.97
C ARG A 546 9.96 5.27 22.93
N ILE A 547 9.23 6.27 22.47
CA ILE A 547 8.23 6.13 21.39
C ILE A 547 8.72 6.71 20.06
N GLY A 548 10.01 7.06 19.97
CA GLY A 548 10.64 7.51 18.73
C GLY A 548 10.49 9.00 18.45
N ASN A 549 10.04 9.80 19.42
CA ASN A 549 10.03 11.25 19.27
C ASN A 549 11.46 11.79 19.27
N ARG A 550 11.81 12.61 18.28
CA ARG A 550 13.10 13.31 18.23
C ARG A 550 13.17 14.30 19.41
N LEU A 551 14.16 14.18 20.29
CA LEU A 551 14.40 15.06 21.44
C LEU A 551 15.44 16.14 21.16
N THR A 552 16.41 15.86 20.30
CA THR A 552 17.42 16.84 19.89
C THR A 552 17.78 16.66 18.43
N GLU A 553 18.22 17.74 17.81
CA GLU A 553 18.91 17.72 16.53
C GLU A 553 20.12 18.65 16.60
N THR A 554 21.30 18.14 16.30
CA THR A 554 22.53 18.94 16.26
C THR A 554 23.06 19.04 14.85
N ARG A 555 23.23 20.27 14.36
CA ARG A 555 23.71 20.58 13.01
C ARG A 555 24.84 21.59 13.09
N GLY A 556 26.02 21.24 12.58
CA GLY A 556 27.18 22.13 12.65
C GLY A 556 27.55 22.58 14.07
N GLY A 557 27.25 21.77 15.09
CA GLY A 557 27.46 22.07 16.51
C GLY A 557 26.38 22.93 17.19
N VAL A 558 25.33 23.32 16.46
CA VAL A 558 24.15 24.00 16.99
C VAL A 558 23.07 22.97 17.29
N THR A 559 22.56 22.95 18.52
CA THR A 559 21.57 21.96 18.98
C THR A 559 20.19 22.57 19.17
N ASP A 560 19.23 22.09 18.39
CA ASP A 560 17.81 22.32 18.61
C ASP A 560 17.27 21.27 19.61
N VAL A 561 16.45 21.70 20.56
CA VAL A 561 15.86 20.82 21.60
C VAL A 561 14.35 20.77 21.42
N TYR A 562 13.83 19.56 21.27
CA TYR A 562 12.42 19.27 21.01
C TYR A 562 11.75 18.85 22.31
N SER A 563 10.55 19.35 22.56
CA SER A 563 9.73 18.95 23.70
C SER A 563 8.29 18.74 23.27
N TYR A 564 7.63 17.77 23.91
CA TYR A 564 6.34 17.23 23.52
C TYR A 564 5.31 17.49 24.61
N VAL A 565 4.04 17.50 24.25
CA VAL A 565 2.94 17.61 25.20
C VAL A 565 3.00 16.41 26.15
N PRO A 566 2.98 16.63 27.48
CA PRO A 566 3.03 15.54 28.44
C PRO A 566 1.76 14.70 28.38
N ASN A 567 1.91 13.39 28.53
CA ASN A 567 0.79 12.49 28.75
C ASN A 567 0.33 12.53 30.22
N LEU A 568 -0.83 11.94 30.54
CA LEU A 568 -1.40 11.94 31.89
C LEU A 568 -0.52 11.21 32.93
N ALA A 569 0.32 10.28 32.47
CA ALA A 569 1.29 9.56 33.31
C ALA A 569 2.62 10.32 33.52
N GLY A 570 2.79 11.50 32.90
CA GLY A 570 3.98 12.33 33.00
C GLY A 570 5.11 11.99 32.02
N GLY A 571 4.88 11.04 31.10
CA GLY A 571 5.70 10.82 29.91
C GLY A 571 5.34 11.79 28.78
N ARG A 572 5.82 11.50 27.56
CA ARG A 572 5.54 12.31 26.37
C ARG A 572 4.48 11.67 25.49
N THR A 573 3.59 12.49 24.94
CA THR A 573 2.79 12.12 23.75
C THR A 573 3.63 12.31 22.48
N ALA A 574 3.10 11.92 21.32
CA ALA A 574 3.69 12.23 20.02
C ALA A 574 3.44 13.69 19.55
N LYS A 575 2.70 14.51 20.31
CA LYS A 575 2.43 15.91 19.95
C LYS A 575 3.62 16.80 20.29
N LEU A 576 4.38 17.24 19.28
CA LEU A 576 5.48 18.19 19.45
C LEU A 576 4.95 19.51 20.00
N ALA A 577 5.35 19.94 21.20
CA ALA A 577 4.90 21.18 21.81
C ALA A 577 5.75 22.39 21.39
N GLN A 578 7.08 22.23 21.39
CA GLN A 578 8.00 23.29 20.97
C GLN A 578 9.37 22.76 20.58
N ILE A 579 10.08 23.55 19.77
CA ILE A 579 11.51 23.42 19.50
C ILE A 579 12.21 24.67 20.04
N GLN A 580 13.11 24.48 20.99
CA GLN A 580 14.06 25.50 21.41
C GLN A 580 15.22 25.50 20.42
N LEU A 581 15.34 26.57 19.63
CA LEU A 581 16.37 26.65 18.58
C LEU A 581 17.74 26.95 19.19
N GLY A 582 18.75 26.19 18.79
CA GLY A 582 20.12 26.35 19.26
C GLY A 582 20.75 27.67 18.79
N ALA A 583 20.29 28.20 17.65
CA ALA A 583 20.67 29.52 17.15
C ALA A 583 19.96 30.68 17.88
N GLY A 584 19.04 30.38 18.80
CA GLY A 584 18.23 31.34 19.54
C GLY A 584 16.78 31.45 19.02
N GLY A 585 15.86 31.68 19.95
CA GLY A 585 14.41 31.68 19.68
C GLY A 585 13.74 30.33 19.92
N THR A 586 12.42 30.32 19.82
CA THR A 586 11.59 29.14 20.10
C THR A 586 10.50 29.05 19.05
N ARG A 587 10.22 27.83 18.60
CA ARG A 587 9.06 27.50 17.76
C ARG A 587 8.06 26.74 18.61
N VAL A 588 6.82 27.18 18.64
CA VAL A 588 5.74 26.57 19.44
C VAL A 588 4.67 26.02 18.50
N TYR A 589 4.16 24.84 18.81
CA TYR A 589 3.20 24.11 18.00
C TYR A 589 1.91 23.92 18.79
N GLY A 590 0.78 24.20 18.14
CA GLY A 590 -0.57 23.98 18.66
C GLY A 590 -1.27 22.87 17.89
N PHE A 591 -2.20 22.18 18.56
CA PHE A 591 -3.03 21.13 17.97
C PHE A 591 -4.50 21.39 18.30
N ASP A 592 -5.39 20.92 17.44
CA ASP A 592 -6.81 20.82 17.75
C ASP A 592 -7.11 19.58 18.63
N ALA A 593 -8.39 19.37 18.94
CA ALA A 593 -8.83 18.28 19.79
C ALA A 593 -8.64 16.88 19.16
N ALA A 594 -8.67 16.77 17.82
CA ALA A 594 -8.37 15.53 17.09
C ALA A 594 -6.85 15.29 16.92
N GLY A 595 -6.02 16.22 17.41
CA GLY A 595 -4.58 16.12 17.35
C GLY A 595 -3.97 16.55 16.03
N ASN A 596 -4.74 17.22 15.15
CA ASN A 596 -4.16 17.83 13.97
C ASN A 596 -3.40 19.10 14.37
N GLN A 597 -2.26 19.36 13.73
CA GLN A 597 -1.49 20.57 13.98
C GLN A 597 -2.31 21.78 13.54
N SER A 598 -2.62 22.69 14.46
CA SER A 598 -3.48 23.86 14.21
C SER A 598 -2.71 25.17 14.16
N GLN A 599 -1.48 25.20 14.69
CA GLN A 599 -0.67 26.41 14.71
C GLN A 599 0.83 26.13 14.82
N VAL A 600 1.64 26.99 14.20
CA VAL A 600 3.08 27.11 14.46
C VAL A 600 3.43 28.57 14.68
N THR A 601 4.11 28.87 15.78
CA THR A 601 4.51 30.24 16.17
C THR A 601 6.02 30.35 16.37
N GLN A 602 6.65 31.35 15.74
CA GLN A 602 8.05 31.72 15.96
C GLN A 602 8.17 33.25 16.10
N GLY A 603 8.30 33.74 17.34
CA GLY A 603 8.32 35.17 17.60
C GLY A 603 7.00 35.83 17.19
N ALA A 604 7.05 36.80 16.27
CA ALA A 604 5.85 37.46 15.72
C ALA A 604 5.25 36.71 14.51
N ALA A 605 5.95 35.71 13.95
CA ALA A 605 5.43 34.92 12.85
C ALA A 605 4.52 33.82 13.40
N VAL A 606 3.27 33.81 12.95
CA VAL A 606 2.26 32.80 13.31
C VAL A 606 1.68 32.24 12.02
N VAL A 607 1.71 30.93 11.89
CA VAL A 607 1.02 30.16 10.85
C VAL A 607 -0.11 29.39 11.53
N THR A 608 -1.33 29.53 11.03
CA THR A 608 -2.51 28.78 11.48
C THR A 608 -2.86 27.76 10.43
N MET A 609 -3.19 26.55 10.85
CA MET A 609 -3.65 25.47 9.98
C MET A 609 -5.08 25.11 10.39
N THR A 610 -6.01 25.21 9.45
CA THR A 610 -7.41 24.88 9.67
C THR A 610 -7.71 23.57 8.98
N HIS A 611 -8.34 22.64 9.70
CA HIS A 611 -8.80 21.37 9.14
C HIS A 611 -10.32 21.42 8.95
N ASP A 612 -10.81 20.90 7.83
CA ASP A 612 -12.24 20.80 7.55
C ASP A 612 -12.91 19.67 8.36
N ASP A 613 -14.23 19.53 8.23
CA ASP A 613 -14.97 18.46 8.92
C ASP A 613 -14.62 17.06 8.38
N ALA A 614 -14.01 16.95 7.20
CA ALA A 614 -13.42 15.71 6.69
C ALA A 614 -12.03 15.41 7.30
N ASN A 615 -11.59 16.23 8.26
CA ASN A 615 -10.29 16.13 8.92
C ASN A 615 -9.10 16.30 7.96
N LEU A 616 -9.30 17.00 6.84
CA LEU A 616 -8.28 17.33 5.86
C LEU A 616 -7.83 18.79 6.06
N LEU A 617 -6.56 19.10 5.77
CA LEU A 617 -6.05 20.46 5.87
C LEU A 617 -6.75 21.37 4.86
N ALA A 618 -7.61 22.27 5.32
CA ALA A 618 -8.45 23.11 4.47
C ALA A 618 -7.85 24.50 4.20
N ALA A 619 -7.09 25.03 5.15
CA ALA A 619 -6.44 26.33 5.00
C ALA A 619 -5.14 26.44 5.78
N LEU A 620 -4.23 27.30 5.30
CA LEU A 620 -3.00 27.68 5.98
C LEU A 620 -2.82 29.20 5.90
N ASP A 621 -2.78 29.89 7.03
CA ASP A 621 -2.80 31.35 7.13
C ASP A 621 -1.61 31.92 7.94
N ARG A 622 -0.92 32.94 7.41
CA ARG A 622 0.11 33.69 8.15
C ARG A 622 -0.43 35.03 8.65
N ALA A 623 -0.78 35.07 9.93
CA ALA A 623 -1.53 36.17 10.58
C ALA A 623 -0.90 37.57 10.43
N ALA A 624 0.43 37.69 10.38
CA ALA A 624 1.12 38.97 10.29
C ALA A 624 1.21 39.54 8.86
N ALA A 625 0.92 38.73 7.84
CA ALA A 625 1.11 39.09 6.44
C ALA A 625 -0.19 39.23 5.65
N GLY A 626 -1.32 38.70 6.16
CA GLY A 626 -2.56 38.61 5.39
C GLY A 626 -2.43 37.69 4.17
N VAL A 627 -1.53 36.70 4.26
CA VAL A 627 -1.19 35.75 3.21
C VAL A 627 -1.62 34.36 3.65
N GLY A 628 -2.24 33.60 2.75
CA GLY A 628 -2.76 32.27 3.06
C GLY A 628 -2.91 31.36 1.83
N SER A 629 -3.29 30.11 2.07
CA SER A 629 -3.61 29.14 1.03
C SER A 629 -4.79 28.28 1.46
N ASP A 630 -5.80 28.18 0.60
CA ASP A 630 -6.94 27.29 0.77
C ASP A 630 -6.73 26.00 -0.03
N PHE A 631 -7.10 24.85 0.53
CA PHE A 631 -6.95 23.54 -0.07
C PHE A 631 -8.32 22.90 -0.27
N LEU A 632 -8.54 22.37 -1.47
CA LEU A 632 -9.74 21.61 -1.79
C LEU A 632 -9.35 20.20 -2.20
N TYR A 633 -10.20 19.24 -1.86
CA TYR A 633 -10.01 17.81 -2.13
C TYR A 633 -11.15 17.27 -2.99
N ASP A 634 -10.86 16.25 -3.79
CA ASP A 634 -11.88 15.50 -4.51
C ASP A 634 -12.61 14.51 -3.57
N GLY A 635 -13.58 13.76 -4.10
CA GLY A 635 -14.35 12.78 -3.32
C GLY A 635 -13.56 11.56 -2.84
N ARG A 636 -12.31 11.37 -3.30
CA ARG A 636 -11.38 10.34 -2.80
C ARG A 636 -10.48 10.87 -1.67
N GLY A 637 -10.54 12.17 -1.39
CA GLY A 637 -9.63 12.83 -0.46
C GLY A 637 -8.30 13.26 -1.10
N PHE A 638 -8.19 13.25 -2.43
CA PHE A 638 -6.99 13.71 -3.11
C PHE A 638 -7.02 15.22 -3.34
N LEU A 639 -5.89 15.89 -3.12
CA LEU A 639 -5.79 17.34 -3.30
C LEU A 639 -6.11 17.70 -4.76
N ARG A 640 -7.05 18.61 -4.96
CA ARG A 640 -7.52 19.04 -6.29
C ARG A 640 -7.31 20.51 -6.60
N GLN A 641 -7.05 21.32 -5.58
CA GLN A 641 -6.77 22.73 -5.73
C GLN A 641 -6.03 23.24 -4.49
N ALA A 642 -5.02 24.07 -4.70
CA ALA A 642 -4.47 24.96 -3.69
C ALA A 642 -4.59 26.40 -4.21
N ALA A 643 -5.40 27.24 -3.57
CA ALA A 643 -5.67 28.61 -3.99
C ALA A 643 -4.95 29.61 -3.07
N GLU A 644 -4.16 30.51 -3.64
CA GLU A 644 -3.41 31.52 -2.88
C GLU A 644 -4.28 32.72 -2.53
N VAL A 645 -4.19 33.17 -1.28
CA VAL A 645 -4.64 34.48 -0.83
C VAL A 645 -3.40 35.37 -0.76
N GLU A 646 -3.08 36.05 -1.87
CA GLU A 646 -1.93 36.97 -2.07
C GLU A 646 -0.51 36.30 -2.12
N PRO A 647 0.47 36.86 -2.85
CA PRO A 647 1.37 36.07 -3.72
C PRO A 647 2.61 35.42 -3.05
N ASP A 648 2.65 35.26 -1.73
CA ASP A 648 3.81 34.66 -1.04
C ASP A 648 3.48 33.27 -0.45
N LEU A 649 3.67 32.24 -1.26
CA LEU A 649 3.55 30.83 -0.90
C LEU A 649 4.16 30.50 0.48
N LEU A 650 3.30 30.10 1.41
CA LEU A 650 3.71 29.57 2.72
C LEU A 650 4.24 28.14 2.66
N LEU A 651 3.98 27.41 1.58
CA LEU A 651 4.58 26.11 1.28
C LEU A 651 6.07 26.20 0.85
N ARG A 652 6.63 27.41 0.73
CA ARG A 652 8.05 27.64 0.38
C ARG A 652 8.97 27.77 1.60
N ASP A 653 8.45 27.73 2.81
CA ASP A 653 9.28 27.75 4.00
C ASP A 653 9.65 26.30 4.34
N GLY A 654 10.83 25.88 3.87
CA GLY A 654 11.56 24.77 4.46
C GLY A 654 11.81 25.11 5.93
N PHE A 655 10.84 24.81 6.79
CA PHE A 655 10.96 25.15 8.21
C PHE A 655 12.14 24.38 8.84
N GLU A 656 12.60 23.28 8.25
CA GLU A 656 13.79 22.57 8.68
C GLU A 656 15.09 23.09 8.05
N THR A 657 15.09 23.53 6.80
CA THR A 657 16.28 24.09 6.13
C THR A 657 15.89 25.39 5.45
N GLY A 658 16.26 26.52 6.06
CA GLY A 658 16.07 27.81 5.43
C GLY A 658 16.87 27.87 4.13
N ASP A 659 16.19 27.67 3.01
CA ASP A 659 16.72 27.97 1.68
C ASP A 659 15.62 27.97 0.57
N TYR A 660 15.55 29.12 -0.10
CA TYR A 660 15.01 29.43 -1.44
C TYR A 660 13.52 29.67 -1.74
N ALA A 661 13.35 30.79 -2.44
CA ALA A 661 12.18 31.28 -3.15
C ALA A 661 11.77 30.37 -4.32
N CYS A 662 10.49 30.43 -4.67
CA CYS A 662 9.90 30.09 -5.97
C CYS A 662 10.61 28.98 -6.76
N TRP A 663 10.08 27.76 -6.71
CA TRP A 663 10.66 26.61 -7.40
C TRP A 663 10.71 26.80 -8.93
N SER A 664 11.78 27.44 -9.38
CA SER A 664 12.42 27.29 -10.69
C SER A 664 13.67 26.44 -10.50
N ALA A 665 13.51 25.17 -10.14
CA ALA A 665 14.63 24.24 -10.05
C ALA A 665 14.23 22.78 -10.32
N VAL A 666 13.39 22.56 -11.33
CA VAL A 666 13.57 21.42 -12.24
C VAL A 666 13.70 22.02 -13.63
N VAL A 667 14.95 22.37 -13.94
CA VAL A 667 15.49 22.84 -15.24
C VAL A 667 15.19 24.31 -15.62
N GLY A 668 15.95 25.23 -15.02
CA GLY A 668 16.67 26.28 -15.78
C GLY A 668 15.93 27.52 -16.32
N GLY A 669 15.05 28.18 -15.57
CA GLY A 669 14.42 29.46 -15.99
C GLY A 669 14.40 30.55 -14.90
N THR A 670 14.50 31.83 -15.28
CA THR A 670 14.52 33.01 -14.39
C THR A 670 13.11 33.45 -13.94
N ALA A 671 12.98 33.80 -12.66
CA ALA A 671 11.72 34.19 -12.00
C ALA A 671 11.26 35.62 -12.30
N GLY A 672 9.95 35.80 -12.53
CA GLY A 672 9.30 37.11 -12.59
C GLY A 672 7.87 37.05 -13.14
N GLY A 673 6.88 36.74 -12.30
CA GLY A 673 5.45 36.79 -12.66
C GLY A 673 4.53 36.70 -11.44
N VAL A 674 3.39 37.41 -11.49
CA VAL A 674 2.32 37.43 -10.48
C VAL A 674 1.34 36.29 -10.78
N CYS A 675 0.97 35.48 -9.78
CA CYS A 675 0.00 34.38 -9.90
C CYS A 675 -1.45 34.91 -10.02
N PRO A 676 -2.24 34.54 -11.06
CA PRO A 676 -3.66 34.84 -11.10
C PRO A 676 -4.52 33.78 -10.36
N GLY A 677 -5.54 34.23 -9.61
CA GLY A 677 -6.61 33.40 -9.00
C GLY A 677 -7.78 33.04 -9.96
N PRO A 678 -8.74 32.18 -9.56
CA PRO A 678 -9.16 30.96 -10.29
C PRO A 678 -10.28 31.17 -11.35
N PRO A 679 -10.50 30.23 -12.30
CA PRO A 679 -11.12 28.90 -12.04
C PRO A 679 -10.20 27.72 -12.41
N GLN A 680 -10.15 26.66 -11.60
CA GLN A 680 -9.29 25.48 -11.87
C GLN A 680 -9.98 24.14 -11.56
N VAL A 681 -9.83 23.19 -12.49
CA VAL A 681 -9.86 21.72 -12.24
C VAL A 681 -8.98 21.00 -13.27
N GLY A 682 -7.92 20.36 -12.77
CA GLY A 682 -7.12 19.30 -13.44
C GLY A 682 -5.61 19.53 -13.27
N PRO A 683 -4.74 18.49 -13.16
CA PRO A 683 -4.99 17.05 -13.03
C PRO A 683 -4.65 16.45 -11.64
N VAL A 684 -5.35 15.40 -11.21
CA VAL A 684 -5.09 14.65 -9.96
C VAL A 684 -5.31 13.16 -10.22
N TYR A 685 -4.33 12.31 -9.94
CA TYR A 685 -4.42 10.88 -10.21
C TYR A 685 -3.71 10.04 -9.16
N SER A 686 -4.36 8.96 -8.74
CA SER A 686 -3.82 7.61 -8.87
C SER A 686 -4.94 6.59 -8.68
N SER A 687 -5.08 5.60 -9.57
CA SER A 687 -4.76 4.20 -9.25
C SER A 687 -3.54 3.68 -10.04
N GLU A 688 -2.40 4.27 -9.67
CA GLU A 688 -1.02 4.03 -10.13
C GLU A 688 -0.66 4.52 -11.55
N GLY A 689 -1.33 5.56 -12.03
CA GLY A 689 -0.79 6.53 -13.00
C GLY A 689 -0.45 7.87 -12.33
N GLN A 690 0.28 7.84 -11.20
CA GLN A 690 0.14 8.83 -10.14
C GLN A 690 0.71 10.24 -10.47
N LEU A 691 -0.14 11.26 -10.45
CA LEU A 691 0.26 12.62 -10.06
C LEU A 691 -0.94 13.26 -9.35
N HIS A 692 -0.86 13.41 -8.04
CA HIS A 692 -1.89 14.02 -7.20
C HIS A 692 -1.72 15.53 -7.11
N TYR A 693 -2.39 16.21 -8.03
CA TYR A 693 -2.44 17.65 -8.25
C TYR A 693 -1.32 18.23 -9.11
N GLN A 694 -1.69 19.09 -10.06
CA GLN A 694 -0.75 19.97 -10.74
C GLN A 694 -1.36 21.33 -11.10
N LEU A 695 -0.57 22.37 -10.81
CA LEU A 695 -0.83 23.77 -11.10
C LEU A 695 -0.26 24.13 -12.49
N LYS A 696 -1.08 24.70 -13.39
CA LYS A 696 -0.61 25.26 -14.67
C LYS A 696 -0.06 26.67 -14.45
N GLU A 697 1.22 26.81 -14.13
CA GLU A 697 1.90 28.12 -14.10
C GLU A 697 2.47 28.43 -15.49
N GLY A 698 2.01 29.51 -16.14
CA GLY A 698 2.40 29.85 -17.52
C GLY A 698 1.98 28.81 -18.58
N GLY A 699 0.97 27.99 -18.27
CA GLY A 699 0.35 26.97 -19.13
C GLY A 699 1.21 25.77 -19.53
N ILE A 700 2.28 25.51 -18.79
CA ILE A 700 3.11 24.32 -18.96
C ILE A 700 2.50 23.15 -18.16
N GLU A 701 2.31 22.02 -18.82
CA GLU A 701 1.86 20.76 -18.19
C GLU A 701 3.05 19.82 -18.01
N ARG A 702 3.16 19.15 -16.86
CA ARG A 702 4.25 18.20 -16.57
C ARG A 702 3.71 16.86 -16.10
N ILE A 703 4.01 15.80 -16.83
CA ILE A 703 3.54 14.45 -16.54
C ILE A 703 4.74 13.60 -16.10
N PRO A 704 4.88 13.27 -14.80
CA PRO A 704 5.82 12.26 -14.37
C PRO A 704 5.35 10.88 -14.87
N LEU A 705 6.30 10.09 -15.34
CA LEU A 705 6.05 8.77 -15.89
C LEU A 705 6.70 7.74 -14.99
N TYR A 706 5.90 6.78 -14.55
CA TYR A 706 6.29 5.74 -13.62
C TYR A 706 6.52 4.43 -14.35
N PHE A 707 7.53 3.69 -13.88
CA PHE A 707 7.86 2.35 -14.33
C PHE A 707 8.40 1.55 -13.15
N ALA A 708 7.89 0.35 -12.92
CA ALA A 708 8.22 -0.52 -11.79
C ALA A 708 8.11 0.21 -10.42
N GLY A 709 7.05 1.00 -10.24
CA GLY A 709 6.76 1.71 -8.98
C GLY A 709 7.62 2.95 -8.71
N ARG A 710 8.35 3.46 -9.70
CA ARG A 710 9.27 4.60 -9.54
C ARG A 710 9.24 5.56 -10.74
N PRO A 711 9.51 6.86 -10.54
CA PRO A 711 9.56 7.82 -11.64
C PRO A 711 10.81 7.57 -12.52
N VAL A 712 10.62 7.47 -13.84
CA VAL A 712 11.71 7.23 -14.81
C VAL A 712 11.84 8.34 -15.85
N ALA A 713 10.82 9.17 -16.02
CA ALA A 713 10.89 10.36 -16.85
C ALA A 713 9.86 11.41 -16.45
N THR A 714 10.08 12.63 -16.90
CA THR A 714 9.11 13.72 -16.87
C THR A 714 8.91 14.26 -18.28
N LEU A 715 7.66 14.26 -18.75
CA LEU A 715 7.24 14.91 -19.98
C LEU A 715 6.78 16.33 -19.64
N THR A 716 7.30 17.34 -20.34
CA THR A 716 6.87 18.73 -20.23
C THR A 716 6.23 19.20 -21.53
N ILE A 717 4.98 19.62 -21.48
CA ILE A 717 4.19 20.10 -22.62
C ILE A 717 3.98 21.62 -22.44
N PRO A 718 4.71 22.47 -23.19
CA PRO A 718 4.53 23.93 -23.11
C PRO A 718 3.30 24.41 -23.91
N GLU A 719 2.77 25.60 -23.60
CA GLU A 719 1.71 26.24 -24.41
C GLU A 719 2.12 26.46 -25.88
N SER A 720 3.41 26.70 -26.11
CA SER A 720 4.00 26.84 -27.44
C SER A 720 5.45 26.33 -27.45
N GLY A 721 5.84 25.67 -28.53
CA GLY A 721 7.16 25.03 -28.66
C GLY A 721 7.06 23.50 -28.66
N ALA A 722 8.22 22.84 -28.74
CA ALA A 722 8.30 21.39 -28.74
C ALA A 722 8.20 20.83 -27.32
N VAL A 723 7.65 19.63 -27.18
CA VAL A 723 7.66 18.88 -25.92
C VAL A 723 9.08 18.62 -25.45
N GLN A 724 9.27 18.58 -24.13
CA GLN A 724 10.58 18.34 -23.52
C GLN A 724 10.56 17.08 -22.65
N TRP A 725 11.63 16.29 -22.76
CA TRP A 725 11.81 15.05 -22.04
C TRP A 725 12.98 15.15 -21.07
N GLN A 726 12.76 14.68 -19.84
CA GLN A 726 13.80 14.49 -18.84
C GLN A 726 13.73 13.06 -18.34
N PHE A 727 14.85 12.34 -18.39
CA PHE A 727 14.96 10.97 -17.94
C PHE A 727 15.57 10.96 -16.54
N LEU A 728 14.95 10.21 -15.63
CA LEU A 728 15.26 10.20 -14.21
C LEU A 728 15.91 8.87 -13.83
N ALA A 729 16.92 8.97 -12.96
CA ALA A 729 17.39 7.83 -12.18
C ALA A 729 17.13 8.12 -10.70
N VAL A 730 16.84 7.06 -9.95
CA VAL A 730 16.42 7.14 -8.55
C VAL A 730 17.31 6.28 -7.66
N ASP A 731 17.35 6.61 -6.37
CA ASP A 731 18.01 5.78 -5.37
C ASP A 731 17.20 4.53 -4.97
N HIS A 732 17.65 3.85 -3.92
CA HIS A 732 16.98 2.68 -3.35
C HIS A 732 15.61 2.99 -2.72
N LEU A 733 15.30 4.26 -2.43
CA LEU A 733 14.01 4.71 -1.89
C LEU A 733 13.06 5.22 -2.99
N GLY A 734 13.49 5.22 -4.25
CA GLY A 734 12.71 5.78 -5.35
C GLY A 734 12.82 7.31 -5.47
N THR A 735 13.75 7.94 -4.75
CA THR A 735 13.98 9.40 -4.81
C THR A 735 14.83 9.74 -6.03
N PRO A 736 14.42 10.68 -6.91
CA PRO A 736 15.25 11.13 -8.02
C PRO A 736 16.61 11.67 -7.58
N THR A 737 17.69 11.21 -8.22
CA THR A 737 19.07 11.63 -7.92
C THR A 737 19.78 12.21 -9.14
N LEU A 738 19.31 11.87 -10.34
CA LEU A 738 19.89 12.33 -11.58
C LEU A 738 18.78 12.55 -12.61
N ALA A 739 18.82 13.69 -13.30
CA ALA A 739 17.99 13.95 -14.47
C ALA A 739 18.86 14.25 -15.70
N THR A 740 18.47 13.69 -16.83
CA THR A 740 19.21 13.82 -18.09
C THR A 740 18.27 14.13 -19.25
N THR A 741 18.77 14.87 -20.23
CA THR A 741 18.05 15.20 -21.46
C THR A 741 17.95 13.99 -22.40
N THR A 742 17.18 14.11 -23.49
CA THR A 742 17.15 13.11 -24.58
C THR A 742 18.52 12.87 -25.22
N ALA A 743 19.43 13.84 -25.16
CA ALA A 743 20.80 13.70 -25.65
C ALA A 743 21.74 13.02 -24.63
N GLY A 744 21.24 12.61 -23.46
CA GLY A 744 22.03 12.02 -22.38
C GLY A 744 22.85 13.02 -21.57
N ALA A 745 22.72 14.33 -21.83
CA ALA A 745 23.39 15.36 -21.04
C ALA A 745 22.68 15.56 -19.69
N ILE A 746 23.45 15.70 -18.61
CA ILE A 746 22.96 16.02 -17.27
C ILE A 746 22.23 17.36 -17.32
N SER A 747 20.95 17.37 -16.95
CA SER A 747 20.16 18.59 -16.73
C SER A 747 20.06 18.93 -15.25
N TRP A 748 20.14 17.93 -14.37
CA TRP A 748 20.15 18.11 -12.92
C TRP A 748 20.80 16.91 -12.22
N VAL A 749 21.49 17.17 -11.11
CA VAL A 749 21.97 16.17 -10.16
C VAL A 749 21.51 16.64 -8.79
N GLY A 750 20.93 15.74 -8.02
CA GLY A 750 20.56 16.00 -6.63
C GLY A 750 20.36 14.70 -5.86
N GLY A 751 19.59 14.77 -4.77
CA GLY A 751 19.50 13.70 -3.79
C GLY A 751 20.27 13.99 -2.50
N PHE A 752 20.29 15.25 -2.07
CA PHE A 752 20.77 15.65 -0.75
C PHE A 752 19.65 16.39 -0.02
#